data_AF-A0A1V9Z3B2-F1
#
_entry.id   AF-A0A1V9Z3B2-F1
#
_cell.length_a   1.000
_cell.length_b   1.000
_cell.length_c   1.000
_cell.angle_alpha   90.00
_cell.angle_beta   90.00
_cell.angle_gamma   90.00
#
_symmetry.space_group_name_H-M   'P 1'
#
loop_
_entity.id
_entity.type
_entity.pdbx_description
1 polymer ?
#
loop_
_entity_poly.entity_id
_entity_poly.type
_entity_poly.pdbx_seq_one_letter_code
_entity_poly.pdbx_strand_id
1 'polypeptide(L)'
;MKLPLLLSALVCLQEAINAINPVVIKGQRMFVYSTGSPFLVKGVDYYPRPNAGILDINNYDFFTDENEEIWRPHIQQFQELGVNAIRLYAVDPSQSHDKFMCALEAIGVYVLVDLAASCTDCAITKEPYPQCYPGALKTRGQQIIVAFSKYNNVLGFSAGNEVNNVVNDSPINAPCQKKFIRDMRAFIHSCQSKMRPIPVGVVLADFQRKSNAAYYNCRTNSSDTLENVEWYGLNAYVQCDPAAPLSTVGPGYAALLSDFKSLNMSVPVMLTEYGCLNVGYSTVSGYQAQRTWADASWMLSSSFNDIFTGGFAFEFSTENANSKADSPYPFTKYGTQNYGLGYFSPETCDGRATPCIYNRMPNYGFLATQYNASTGSQLAVSSQYTGYRTVPPACPTGFAAISNSTWASDSVTDMLCPDLTATTLCPGDVIIAGTGTTVAPGATYSPASPGTSSTPAPSPNGGANAQQQSSDANTNTILGSIAVATTYQMMHNEVDTPRGPSRRIKLWASLLGFWMVAGICRMWYLAGFFNVDMPNIPAREYAITEDKMAFIVYSSMWQESFFAERITAIRETWAQTIPHLYCVQTKTPEYQLPASTQARTKTEPGFKLLVPPASQAATPVTFAINKVAEEAPYHQWFYLAADSSYVIPANLIHLVQGLDPNEPYFLGHPLLLPTSGQYSWPKLNRLVFNSMAGLLLSKGAVEEYKIAVVNGCYDRCVSCGEDLKIAFCLRERGIFALDTRDEITSRDVFHIFSPGSLVNNARTNGTYDYTPANCDWYQLYSMWPIQMNLDCCSSHSALFHYTNAEEIRAIHTMLYQVAPHVPKDVEVNDVMLRDLIKIHAKHLYKQFPSYTHPAYSRVRHLLLRQIQISHSWDSSHVNIRNIDDQTRENAGQKGVVT
;
A
#
# COMPACT_ATOMS: atom_id res chain seq x y z
N MET A 1 7.34 55.81 44.75
CA MET A 1 6.02 56.31 44.31
C MET A 1 6.03 56.32 42.78
N LYS A 2 4.95 55.82 42.14
CA LYS A 2 4.60 55.80 40.69
C LYS A 2 5.60 56.35 39.64
N LEU A 3 5.89 55.53 38.62
CA LEU A 3 5.97 55.88 37.17
C LEU A 3 5.53 54.62 36.37
N PRO A 4 5.18 54.66 35.06
CA PRO A 4 3.93 54.06 34.60
C PRO A 4 4.09 52.87 33.64
N LEU A 5 2.99 52.15 33.42
CA LEU A 5 2.86 51.10 32.40
C LEU A 5 3.03 51.68 30.98
N LEU A 6 3.84 51.01 30.17
CA LEU A 6 3.70 50.97 28.72
C LEU A 6 3.19 49.56 28.36
N LEU A 7 1.90 49.45 28.04
CA LEU A 7 1.31 48.22 27.51
C LEU A 7 1.51 48.19 25.99
N SER A 8 2.53 47.47 25.54
CA SER A 8 2.62 47.06 24.13
C SER A 8 1.62 45.93 23.92
N ALA A 9 0.45 46.24 23.34
CA ALA A 9 -0.53 45.23 22.98
C ALA A 9 0.02 44.37 21.83
N LEU A 10 0.47 43.15 22.16
CA LEU A 10 0.80 42.14 21.15
C LEU A 10 -0.52 41.64 20.54
N VAL A 11 -0.97 42.30 19.48
CA VAL A 11 -2.04 41.76 18.63
C VAL A 11 -1.41 40.60 17.86
N CYS A 12 -1.57 39.39 18.39
CA CYS A 12 -1.43 38.20 17.55
C CYS A 12 -2.53 38.29 16.48
N LEU A 13 -2.15 38.66 15.25
CA LEU A 13 -2.96 38.29 14.11
C LEU A 13 -2.99 36.77 14.08
N GLN A 14 -4.13 36.20 14.44
CA GLN A 14 -4.51 34.91 13.89
C GLN A 14 -4.70 35.16 12.39
N GLU A 15 -3.70 34.82 11.59
CA GLU A 15 -3.93 34.65 10.16
C GLU A 15 -4.99 33.55 10.03
N ALA A 16 -6.16 33.95 9.55
CA ALA A 16 -7.14 32.98 9.13
C ALA A 16 -6.50 32.14 8.02
N ILE A 17 -6.41 30.83 8.23
CA ILE A 17 -6.00 29.89 7.18
C ILE A 17 -7.11 29.95 6.12
N ASN A 18 -6.91 30.82 5.14
CA ASN A 18 -7.79 30.92 3.99
C ASN A 18 -7.49 29.73 3.09
N ALA A 19 -8.55 28.99 2.74
CA ALA A 19 -8.49 27.91 1.77
C ALA A 19 -7.83 28.33 0.46
N ILE A 20 -7.11 27.38 -0.14
CA ILE A 20 -6.53 27.58 -1.47
C ILE A 20 -7.67 27.67 -2.49
N ASN A 21 -7.58 28.66 -3.38
CA ASN A 21 -8.63 28.89 -4.35
C ASN A 21 -8.37 28.05 -5.59
N PRO A 22 -9.33 27.28 -6.12
CA PRO A 22 -9.10 26.48 -7.32
C PRO A 22 -8.54 27.28 -8.49
N VAL A 23 -7.71 26.63 -9.31
CA VAL A 23 -7.31 27.17 -10.62
C VAL A 23 -8.31 26.71 -11.68
N VAL A 24 -8.69 27.63 -12.57
CA VAL A 24 -9.61 27.41 -13.68
C VAL A 24 -9.02 27.88 -15.01
N ILE A 25 -9.48 27.25 -16.10
CA ILE A 25 -9.02 27.57 -17.46
C ILE A 25 -10.01 28.55 -18.11
N LYS A 26 -9.48 29.60 -18.74
CA LYS A 26 -10.24 30.45 -19.67
C LYS A 26 -9.38 30.64 -20.92
N GLY A 27 -9.86 30.19 -22.07
CA GLY A 27 -9.10 30.23 -23.32
C GLY A 27 -7.78 29.45 -23.18
N GLN A 28 -6.65 30.12 -23.41
CA GLN A 28 -5.32 29.50 -23.41
C GLN A 28 -4.52 29.82 -22.13
N ARG A 29 -5.18 30.35 -21.09
CA ARG A 29 -4.55 30.69 -19.80
C ARG A 29 -5.30 30.11 -18.61
N MET A 30 -4.57 29.96 -17.51
CA MET A 30 -5.06 29.53 -16.20
C MET A 30 -5.22 30.75 -15.28
N PHE A 31 -6.19 30.69 -14.38
CA PHE A 31 -6.52 31.77 -13.44
C PHE A 31 -6.94 31.22 -12.08
N VAL A 32 -6.59 31.92 -11.00
CA VAL A 32 -7.14 31.66 -9.66
C VAL A 32 -8.62 32.07 -9.64
N TYR A 33 -9.50 31.16 -9.21
CA TYR A 33 -10.94 31.27 -9.41
C TYR A 33 -11.57 32.55 -8.85
N SER A 34 -11.29 32.90 -7.59
CA SER A 34 -11.95 34.03 -6.90
C SER A 34 -11.40 35.40 -7.28
N THR A 35 -10.09 35.50 -7.46
CA THR A 35 -9.41 36.78 -7.76
C THR A 35 -9.35 37.07 -9.26
N GLY A 36 -9.48 36.05 -10.10
CA GLY A 36 -9.18 36.14 -11.53
C GLY A 36 -7.71 36.40 -11.84
N SER A 37 -6.81 36.28 -10.85
CA SER A 37 -5.38 36.49 -11.06
C SER A 37 -4.80 35.42 -12.01
N PRO A 38 -3.91 35.79 -12.94
CA PRO A 38 -3.24 34.84 -13.83
C PRO A 38 -2.43 33.83 -13.04
N PHE A 39 -2.49 32.56 -13.45
CA PHE A 39 -1.72 31.46 -12.87
C PHE A 39 -0.73 30.91 -13.90
N LEU A 40 0.54 30.81 -13.50
CA LEU A 40 1.62 30.17 -14.26
C LEU A 40 2.20 29.07 -13.39
N VAL A 41 2.40 27.89 -13.98
CA VAL A 41 2.97 26.72 -13.32
C VAL A 41 4.49 26.90 -13.15
N LYS A 42 4.91 26.91 -11.89
CA LYS A 42 6.29 26.78 -11.43
C LYS A 42 6.38 25.44 -10.72
N GLY A 43 6.51 24.38 -11.50
CA GLY A 43 6.30 23.00 -11.05
C GLY A 43 7.60 22.24 -10.80
N VAL A 44 7.52 21.16 -10.03
CA VAL A 44 8.56 20.13 -10.02
C VAL A 44 7.92 18.75 -10.08
N ASP A 45 8.53 17.85 -10.83
CA ASP A 45 8.12 16.45 -10.89
C ASP A 45 8.55 15.74 -9.61
N TYR A 46 7.61 15.10 -8.91
CA TYR A 46 7.83 14.64 -7.53
C TYR A 46 7.52 13.15 -7.37
N TYR A 47 8.57 12.34 -7.21
CA TYR A 47 8.49 10.91 -6.94
C TYR A 47 9.58 10.52 -5.91
N PRO A 48 9.27 10.59 -4.59
CA PRO A 48 10.28 10.50 -3.52
C PRO A 48 10.66 9.06 -3.17
N ARG A 49 11.08 8.28 -4.17
CA ARG A 49 11.42 6.86 -4.00
C ARG A 49 12.67 6.68 -3.11
N PRO A 50 12.60 5.86 -2.04
CA PRO A 50 13.77 5.48 -1.24
C PRO A 50 14.89 4.81 -2.04
N ASN A 51 16.11 4.85 -1.51
CA ASN A 51 17.29 4.31 -2.18
C ASN A 51 17.42 2.78 -2.08
N ALA A 52 16.72 2.15 -1.14
CA ALA A 52 16.78 0.74 -0.79
C ALA A 52 15.48 0.26 -0.09
N GLY A 53 15.45 -1.01 0.31
CA GLY A 53 14.35 -1.60 1.10
C GLY A 53 13.09 -1.94 0.29
N ILE A 54 12.02 -2.32 0.98
CA ILE A 54 10.75 -2.75 0.33
C ILE A 54 10.03 -1.61 -0.42
N LEU A 55 10.43 -0.36 -0.18
CA LEU A 55 9.89 0.82 -0.83
C LEU A 55 10.74 1.32 -2.01
N ASP A 56 11.85 0.65 -2.36
CA ASP A 56 12.59 0.89 -3.62
C ASP A 56 11.84 0.27 -4.82
N ILE A 57 10.58 0.68 -5.01
CA ILE A 57 9.67 0.18 -6.04
C ILE A 57 9.20 1.35 -6.93
N ASN A 58 9.19 1.11 -8.24
CA ASN A 58 8.64 2.06 -9.21
C ASN A 58 7.10 1.93 -9.27
N ASN A 59 6.41 3.04 -9.58
CA ASN A 59 4.95 3.12 -9.66
C ASN A 59 4.20 2.78 -8.34
N TYR A 60 4.76 3.21 -7.20
CA TYR A 60 4.14 3.12 -5.88
C TYR A 60 3.61 4.50 -5.42
N ASP A 61 2.52 4.53 -4.64
CA ASP A 61 1.92 5.77 -4.14
C ASP A 61 2.61 6.24 -2.85
N PHE A 62 3.64 7.07 -2.99
CA PHE A 62 4.34 7.73 -1.88
C PHE A 62 3.57 8.91 -1.27
N PHE A 63 2.34 9.19 -1.69
CA PHE A 63 1.61 10.42 -1.36
C PHE A 63 0.48 10.20 -0.36
N THR A 64 0.30 8.96 0.10
CA THR A 64 -0.73 8.56 1.05
C THR A 64 -0.46 9.06 2.48
N ASP A 65 -1.50 9.06 3.30
CA ASP A 65 -1.45 9.42 4.73
C ASP A 65 -0.61 8.45 5.57
N GLU A 66 -0.37 7.23 5.09
CA GLU A 66 0.54 6.23 5.68
C GLU A 66 2.01 6.60 5.40
N ASN A 67 2.30 7.13 4.21
CA ASN A 67 3.63 7.54 3.78
C ASN A 67 4.05 8.93 4.29
N GLU A 68 3.37 9.45 5.31
CA GLU A 68 3.58 10.77 5.90
C GLU A 68 5.04 11.05 6.28
N GLU A 69 5.75 10.07 6.84
CA GLU A 69 7.15 10.24 7.24
C GLU A 69 8.10 10.45 6.04
N ILE A 70 7.71 9.99 4.84
CA ILE A 70 8.49 10.15 3.60
C ILE A 70 8.26 11.54 3.00
N TRP A 71 7.00 11.98 2.86
CA TRP A 71 6.71 13.22 2.14
C TRP A 71 6.67 14.48 3.02
N ARG A 72 6.38 14.37 4.33
CA ARG A 72 6.25 15.54 5.22
C ARG A 72 7.54 16.39 5.30
N PRO A 73 8.76 15.83 5.32
CA PRO A 73 9.99 16.62 5.29
C PRO A 73 10.18 17.45 4.01
N HIS A 74 9.54 17.05 2.90
CA HIS A 74 9.71 17.70 1.59
C HIS A 74 8.82 18.94 1.41
N ILE A 75 7.79 19.12 2.24
CA ILE A 75 6.89 20.30 2.20
C ILE A 75 7.70 21.61 2.34
N GLN A 76 8.67 21.67 3.25
CA GLN A 76 9.58 22.82 3.39
C GLN A 76 10.46 23.02 2.14
N GLN A 77 10.87 21.94 1.49
CA GLN A 77 11.68 21.99 0.26
C GLN A 77 10.88 22.59 -0.91
N PHE A 78 9.56 22.42 -0.95
CA PHE A 78 8.72 23.08 -1.94
C PHE A 78 8.61 24.59 -1.70
N GLN A 79 8.42 25.01 -0.44
CA GLN A 79 8.40 26.43 -0.08
C GLN A 79 9.71 27.14 -0.43
N GLU A 80 10.86 26.56 -0.08
CA GLU A 80 12.18 27.16 -0.36
C GLU A 80 12.56 27.14 -1.85
N LEU A 81 12.01 26.20 -2.63
CA LEU A 81 12.17 26.16 -4.09
C LEU A 81 11.28 27.20 -4.80
N GLY A 82 10.25 27.71 -4.12
CA GLY A 82 9.30 28.67 -4.69
C GLY A 82 8.36 28.05 -5.74
N VAL A 83 8.14 26.73 -5.69
CA VAL A 83 7.15 26.06 -6.55
C VAL A 83 5.74 26.41 -6.13
N ASN A 84 4.81 26.38 -7.09
CA ASN A 84 3.37 26.43 -6.85
C ASN A 84 2.63 25.20 -7.39
N ALA A 85 3.35 24.22 -7.94
CA ALA A 85 2.75 22.97 -8.39
C ALA A 85 3.72 21.79 -8.22
N ILE A 86 3.17 20.58 -8.08
CA ILE A 86 3.89 19.32 -8.24
C ILE A 86 3.10 18.38 -9.15
N ARG A 87 3.78 17.40 -9.75
CA ARG A 87 3.16 16.35 -10.56
C ARG A 87 3.33 14.98 -9.90
N LEU A 88 2.25 14.20 -9.87
CA LEU A 88 2.22 12.84 -9.32
C LEU A 88 1.98 11.83 -10.45
N TYR A 89 2.89 10.87 -10.57
CA TYR A 89 2.89 9.85 -11.63
C TYR A 89 2.02 8.62 -11.33
N ALA A 90 1.84 8.28 -10.05
CA ALA A 90 1.09 7.11 -9.62
C ALA A 90 0.40 7.39 -8.28
N VAL A 91 -0.93 7.18 -8.23
CA VAL A 91 -1.75 7.26 -7.02
C VAL A 91 -2.63 6.01 -6.88
N ASP A 92 -2.93 5.60 -5.65
CA ASP A 92 -3.90 4.57 -5.31
C ASP A 92 -5.19 5.23 -4.78
N PRO A 93 -6.28 5.26 -5.56
CA PRO A 93 -7.52 5.89 -5.15
C PRO A 93 -8.27 5.16 -4.02
N SER A 94 -7.76 4.02 -3.53
CA SER A 94 -8.28 3.34 -2.33
C SER A 94 -7.73 3.91 -1.02
N GLN A 95 -6.60 4.62 -1.07
CA GLN A 95 -5.92 5.18 0.09
C GLN A 95 -6.32 6.65 0.34
N SER A 96 -6.05 7.13 1.55
CA SER A 96 -6.25 8.55 1.89
C SER A 96 -5.02 9.38 1.55
N HIS A 97 -5.24 10.59 1.05
CA HIS A 97 -4.21 11.61 0.76
C HIS A 97 -4.48 12.92 1.51
N ASP A 98 -5.41 12.93 2.48
CA ASP A 98 -5.88 14.14 3.17
C ASP A 98 -4.74 14.92 3.80
N LYS A 99 -3.81 14.23 4.49
CA LYS A 99 -2.66 14.88 5.14
C LYS A 99 -1.73 15.53 4.11
N PHE A 100 -1.45 14.84 2.99
CA PHE A 100 -0.55 15.34 1.95
C PHE A 100 -1.15 16.52 1.21
N MET A 101 -2.39 16.38 0.74
CA MET A 101 -3.08 17.40 -0.04
C MET A 101 -3.32 18.67 0.79
N CYS A 102 -3.73 18.54 2.06
CA CYS A 102 -3.88 19.70 2.94
C CYS A 102 -2.54 20.34 3.34
N ALA A 103 -1.43 19.57 3.42
CA ALA A 103 -0.10 20.13 3.67
C ALA A 103 0.41 20.95 2.48
N LEU A 104 0.13 20.53 1.25
CA LEU A 104 0.44 21.29 0.03
C LEU A 104 -0.44 22.54 -0.11
N GLU A 105 -1.74 22.42 0.17
CA GLU A 105 -2.66 23.56 0.22
C GLU A 105 -2.20 24.64 1.19
N ALA A 106 -1.78 24.25 2.41
CA ALA A 106 -1.30 25.18 3.44
C ALA A 106 -0.06 25.98 3.02
N ILE A 107 0.65 25.56 1.96
CA ILE A 107 1.80 26.27 1.39
C ILE A 107 1.53 26.83 -0.02
N GLY A 108 0.28 26.77 -0.52
CA GLY A 108 -0.11 27.30 -1.83
C GLY A 108 0.30 26.45 -3.03
N VAL A 109 0.57 25.15 -2.84
CA VAL A 109 1.01 24.23 -3.89
C VAL A 109 -0.17 23.41 -4.43
N TYR A 110 -0.29 23.41 -5.76
CA TYR A 110 -1.27 22.63 -6.52
C TYR A 110 -0.69 21.30 -7.01
N VAL A 111 -1.57 20.40 -7.45
CA VAL A 111 -1.19 19.04 -7.85
C VAL A 111 -1.75 18.70 -9.23
N LEU A 112 -0.87 18.25 -10.13
CA LEU A 112 -1.23 17.58 -11.38
C LEU A 112 -1.21 16.07 -11.14
N VAL A 113 -2.33 15.39 -11.37
CA VAL A 113 -2.51 13.96 -11.04
C VAL A 113 -2.67 13.14 -12.31
N ASP A 114 -1.78 12.17 -12.54
CA ASP A 114 -1.90 11.24 -13.67
C ASP A 114 -2.94 10.13 -13.36
N LEU A 115 -3.89 9.93 -14.28
CA LEU A 115 -4.98 8.94 -14.14
C LEU A 115 -4.56 7.51 -14.54
N ALA A 116 -3.44 7.39 -15.26
CA ALA A 116 -2.85 6.13 -15.66
C ALA A 116 -1.66 5.79 -14.76
N ALA A 117 -1.26 4.52 -14.73
CA ALA A 117 -0.11 4.04 -13.98
C ALA A 117 0.54 2.84 -14.69
N SER A 118 1.79 2.54 -14.36
CA SER A 118 2.53 1.37 -14.85
C SER A 118 2.11 0.06 -14.16
N CYS A 119 0.84 -0.31 -14.31
CA CYS A 119 0.29 -1.62 -13.94
C CYS A 119 -0.61 -2.20 -15.05
N THR A 120 -0.90 -3.51 -14.98
CA THR A 120 -1.75 -4.20 -15.96
C THR A 120 -3.10 -3.52 -16.10
N ASP A 121 -3.49 -3.21 -17.34
CA ASP A 121 -4.72 -2.47 -17.71
C ASP A 121 -4.91 -1.09 -17.03
N CYS A 122 -3.86 -0.56 -16.38
CA CYS A 122 -3.85 0.77 -15.74
C CYS A 122 -3.42 1.91 -16.68
N ALA A 123 -3.19 1.65 -17.96
CA ALA A 123 -2.74 2.63 -18.95
C ALA A 123 -3.20 2.26 -20.36
N ILE A 124 -3.07 3.20 -21.31
CA ILE A 124 -3.28 2.92 -22.72
C ILE A 124 -2.18 1.95 -23.19
N THR A 125 -2.58 0.83 -23.78
CA THR A 125 -1.63 -0.23 -24.15
C THR A 125 -0.94 0.06 -25.49
N LYS A 126 -0.01 -0.82 -25.90
CA LYS A 126 0.70 -0.73 -27.18
C LYS A 126 -0.09 -1.28 -28.37
N GLU A 127 -1.26 -1.86 -28.13
CA GLU A 127 -2.11 -2.40 -29.19
C GLU A 127 -2.63 -1.30 -30.12
N PRO A 128 -3.01 -1.61 -31.38
CA PRO A 128 -3.71 -0.67 -32.23
C PRO A 128 -5.11 -0.32 -31.68
N TYR A 129 -5.61 0.87 -32.00
CA TYR A 129 -7.00 1.23 -31.71
C TYR A 129 -7.98 0.26 -32.41
N PRO A 130 -9.13 -0.04 -31.78
CA PRO A 130 -9.60 0.44 -30.47
C PRO A 130 -9.09 -0.37 -29.26
N GLN A 131 -8.27 -1.42 -29.46
CA GLN A 131 -7.93 -2.38 -28.39
C GLN A 131 -7.02 -1.80 -27.30
N CYS A 132 -6.30 -0.71 -27.58
CA CYS A 132 -5.44 -0.05 -26.59
C CYS A 132 -6.14 0.66 -25.42
N TYR A 133 -7.48 0.77 -25.41
CA TYR A 133 -8.21 1.34 -24.27
C TYR A 133 -8.98 0.25 -23.50
N PRO A 134 -8.37 -0.35 -22.46
CA PRO A 134 -9.02 -1.38 -21.66
C PRO A 134 -10.11 -0.78 -20.77
N GLY A 135 -11.16 -1.57 -20.50
CA GLY A 135 -12.27 -1.15 -19.64
C GLY A 135 -11.84 -0.83 -18.19
N ALA A 136 -10.83 -1.52 -17.67
CA ALA A 136 -10.33 -1.28 -16.31
C ALA A 136 -9.70 0.13 -16.15
N LEU A 137 -9.06 0.67 -17.19
CA LEU A 137 -8.53 2.05 -17.18
C LEU A 137 -9.66 3.08 -17.02
N LYS A 138 -10.84 2.84 -17.62
CA LYS A 138 -12.01 3.70 -17.43
C LYS A 138 -12.42 3.74 -15.95
N THR A 139 -12.55 2.57 -15.32
CA THR A 139 -12.87 2.44 -13.89
C THR A 139 -11.82 3.13 -13.02
N ARG A 140 -10.53 2.86 -13.26
CA ARG A 140 -9.40 3.46 -12.51
C ARG A 140 -9.40 4.99 -12.61
N GLY A 141 -9.58 5.54 -13.81
CA GLY A 141 -9.64 6.99 -14.00
C GLY A 141 -10.80 7.63 -13.24
N GLN A 142 -11.99 7.00 -13.25
CA GLN A 142 -13.15 7.48 -12.47
C GLN A 142 -12.92 7.37 -10.95
N GLN A 143 -12.24 6.32 -10.47
CA GLN A 143 -11.87 6.17 -9.05
C GLN A 143 -10.93 7.30 -8.59
N ILE A 144 -9.90 7.61 -9.37
CA ILE A 144 -8.96 8.71 -9.07
C ILE A 144 -9.68 10.06 -9.11
N ILE A 145 -10.52 10.31 -10.12
CA ILE A 145 -11.35 11.52 -10.17
C ILE A 145 -12.23 11.64 -8.92
N VAL A 146 -12.91 10.57 -8.51
CA VAL A 146 -13.73 10.54 -7.30
C VAL A 146 -12.90 10.90 -6.06
N ALA A 147 -11.79 10.22 -5.82
CA ALA A 147 -10.95 10.40 -4.62
C ALA A 147 -10.33 11.81 -4.54
N PHE A 148 -9.87 12.36 -5.67
CA PHE A 148 -9.18 13.64 -5.72
C PHE A 148 -10.09 14.86 -5.97
N SER A 149 -11.34 14.66 -6.39
CA SER A 149 -12.26 15.76 -6.72
C SER A 149 -12.60 16.70 -5.57
N LYS A 150 -12.39 16.25 -4.32
CA LYS A 150 -12.69 17.02 -3.10
C LYS A 150 -11.68 18.12 -2.79
N TYR A 151 -10.45 18.03 -3.27
CA TYR A 151 -9.39 18.98 -2.93
C TYR A 151 -9.39 20.19 -3.88
N ASN A 152 -9.34 21.40 -3.34
CA ASN A 152 -9.29 22.61 -4.18
C ASN A 152 -7.95 22.83 -4.88
N ASN A 153 -6.85 22.25 -4.38
CA ASN A 153 -5.51 22.34 -4.99
C ASN A 153 -5.22 21.34 -6.13
N VAL A 154 -6.15 20.47 -6.54
CA VAL A 154 -5.95 19.67 -7.76
C VAL A 154 -6.08 20.57 -9.00
N LEU A 155 -4.97 20.77 -9.70
CA LEU A 155 -4.83 21.64 -10.89
C LEU A 155 -5.54 21.04 -12.11
N GLY A 156 -5.40 19.72 -12.29
CA GLY A 156 -5.90 18.99 -13.44
C GLY A 156 -5.57 17.50 -13.37
N PHE A 157 -6.18 16.74 -14.26
CA PHE A 157 -5.94 15.31 -14.43
C PHE A 157 -5.25 15.03 -15.78
N SER A 158 -4.22 14.20 -15.79
CA SER A 158 -3.55 13.76 -17.03
C SER A 158 -4.07 12.38 -17.46
N ALA A 159 -4.50 12.26 -18.72
CA ALA A 159 -4.93 10.99 -19.31
C ALA A 159 -3.75 10.10 -19.76
N GLY A 160 -2.68 10.05 -18.97
CA GLY A 160 -1.49 9.22 -19.16
C GLY A 160 -0.26 9.98 -19.65
N ASN A 161 0.91 9.37 -19.38
CA ASN A 161 2.25 9.87 -19.66
C ASN A 161 2.85 9.19 -20.90
N GLU A 162 3.36 9.97 -21.85
CA GLU A 162 4.16 9.52 -23.01
C GLU A 162 3.62 8.33 -23.83
N VAL A 163 2.29 8.18 -23.91
CA VAL A 163 1.63 7.10 -24.67
C VAL A 163 2.02 7.14 -26.16
N ASN A 164 2.37 8.32 -26.70
CA ASN A 164 2.91 8.48 -28.06
C ASN A 164 4.34 7.93 -28.24
N ASN A 165 5.08 7.65 -27.16
CA ASN A 165 6.46 7.16 -27.17
C ASN A 165 6.54 5.61 -27.18
N VAL A 166 5.43 4.92 -26.87
CA VAL A 166 5.37 3.45 -26.87
C VAL A 166 4.97 2.82 -28.21
N VAL A 167 4.74 3.65 -29.24
CA VAL A 167 4.41 3.26 -30.62
C VAL A 167 5.21 4.09 -31.63
N ASN A 168 5.43 3.56 -32.84
CA ASN A 168 6.21 4.24 -33.87
C ASN A 168 5.44 5.37 -34.60
N ASP A 169 4.10 5.42 -34.48
CA ASP A 169 3.28 6.43 -35.14
C ASP A 169 2.03 6.76 -34.31
N SER A 170 1.71 8.04 -34.17
CA SER A 170 0.63 8.52 -33.28
C SER A 170 -0.78 8.02 -33.60
N PRO A 171 -1.20 7.78 -34.87
CA PRO A 171 -2.53 7.25 -35.17
C PRO A 171 -2.79 5.84 -34.61
N ILE A 172 -1.75 5.09 -34.20
CA ILE A 172 -1.89 3.72 -33.69
C ILE A 172 -2.67 3.69 -32.37
N ASN A 173 -2.32 4.55 -31.41
CA ASN A 173 -2.91 4.53 -30.06
C ASN A 173 -3.48 5.87 -29.57
N ALA A 174 -3.20 7.00 -30.24
CA ALA A 174 -3.80 8.28 -29.87
C ALA A 174 -5.34 8.28 -29.88
N PRO A 175 -6.05 7.54 -30.78
CA PRO A 175 -7.50 7.41 -30.69
C PRO A 175 -7.98 6.77 -29.37
N CYS A 176 -7.24 5.80 -28.82
CA CYS A 176 -7.53 5.21 -27.50
C CYS A 176 -7.39 6.24 -26.38
N GLN A 177 -6.27 6.99 -26.37
CA GLN A 177 -6.05 8.02 -25.35
C GLN A 177 -7.07 9.17 -25.47
N LYS A 178 -7.44 9.57 -26.70
CA LYS A 178 -8.52 10.55 -26.94
C LYS A 178 -9.88 10.05 -26.45
N LYS A 179 -10.24 8.77 -26.67
CA LYS A 179 -11.47 8.19 -26.12
C LYS A 179 -11.46 8.17 -24.59
N PHE A 180 -10.32 7.84 -23.97
CA PHE A 180 -10.16 7.90 -22.50
C PHE A 180 -10.35 9.32 -21.97
N ILE A 181 -9.70 10.34 -22.55
CA ILE A 181 -9.91 11.76 -22.24
C ILE A 181 -11.40 12.10 -22.30
N ARG A 182 -12.05 11.76 -23.42
CA ARG A 182 -13.47 12.04 -23.66
C ARG A 182 -14.38 11.42 -22.61
N ASP A 183 -14.12 10.18 -22.20
CA ASP A 183 -14.93 9.50 -21.19
C ASP A 183 -14.70 10.04 -19.76
N MET A 184 -13.47 10.41 -19.42
CA MET A 184 -13.18 11.08 -18.14
C MET A 184 -13.85 12.45 -18.06
N ARG A 185 -13.80 13.23 -19.15
CA ARG A 185 -14.53 14.50 -19.27
C ARG A 185 -16.05 14.32 -19.21
N ALA A 186 -16.58 13.25 -19.82
CA ALA A 186 -18.01 12.93 -19.74
C ALA A 186 -18.46 12.58 -18.32
N PHE A 187 -17.66 11.82 -17.57
CA PHE A 187 -17.92 11.53 -16.16
C PHE A 187 -17.87 12.80 -15.28
N ILE A 188 -16.86 13.65 -15.46
CA ILE A 188 -16.77 14.93 -14.73
C ILE A 188 -17.97 15.82 -15.06
N HIS A 189 -18.40 15.86 -16.32
CA HIS A 189 -19.56 16.65 -16.76
C HIS A 189 -20.90 16.12 -16.22
N SER A 190 -21.09 14.79 -16.12
CA SER A 190 -22.32 14.24 -15.53
C SER A 190 -22.43 14.55 -14.03
N CYS A 191 -21.30 14.75 -13.36
CA CYS A 191 -21.22 15.09 -11.93
C CYS A 191 -21.16 16.60 -11.61
N GLN A 192 -21.29 17.49 -12.61
CA GLN A 192 -21.13 18.95 -12.48
C GLN A 192 -22.04 19.64 -11.44
N SER A 193 -23.12 19.01 -11.00
CA SER A 193 -24.01 19.53 -9.94
C SER A 193 -23.53 19.26 -8.52
N LYS A 194 -22.54 18.36 -8.35
CA LYS A 194 -21.99 17.93 -7.05
C LYS A 194 -20.47 18.08 -6.95
N MET A 195 -19.78 18.25 -8.08
CA MET A 195 -18.33 18.13 -8.19
C MET A 195 -17.74 19.32 -8.97
N ARG A 196 -16.50 19.71 -8.62
CA ARG A 196 -15.73 20.72 -9.37
C ARG A 196 -15.39 20.18 -10.77
N PRO A 197 -15.49 20.98 -11.85
CA PRO A 197 -15.12 20.57 -13.20
C PRO A 197 -13.59 20.67 -13.37
N ILE A 198 -12.87 19.70 -12.80
CA ILE A 198 -11.40 19.63 -12.88
C ILE A 198 -10.99 19.29 -14.32
N PRO A 199 -10.06 20.04 -14.94
CA PRO A 199 -9.78 19.88 -16.36
C PRO A 199 -8.93 18.63 -16.66
N VAL A 200 -9.30 17.90 -17.71
CA VAL A 200 -8.58 16.70 -18.18
C VAL A 200 -7.72 17.03 -19.40
N GLY A 201 -6.44 16.73 -19.32
CA GLY A 201 -5.48 16.90 -20.40
C GLY A 201 -4.65 15.65 -20.67
N VAL A 202 -3.46 15.85 -21.23
CA VAL A 202 -2.58 14.77 -21.68
C VAL A 202 -1.12 15.17 -21.52
N VAL A 203 -0.26 14.20 -21.18
CA VAL A 203 1.20 14.37 -21.19
C VAL A 203 1.81 13.52 -22.29
N LEU A 204 2.57 14.14 -23.20
CA LEU A 204 3.22 13.45 -24.31
C LEU A 204 4.73 13.69 -24.34
N ALA A 205 5.46 12.71 -24.85
CA ALA A 205 6.84 12.89 -25.25
C ALA A 205 6.93 13.88 -26.42
N ASP A 206 8.09 14.53 -26.61
CA ASP A 206 8.38 15.39 -27.77
C ASP A 206 8.62 14.62 -29.08
N PHE A 207 7.73 13.66 -29.37
CA PHE A 207 7.71 12.83 -30.57
C PHE A 207 6.48 13.17 -31.43
N GLN A 208 6.71 13.43 -32.73
CA GLN A 208 5.70 13.89 -33.69
C GLN A 208 4.89 15.12 -33.21
N ARG A 209 5.52 16.02 -32.43
CA ARG A 209 4.93 17.18 -31.73
C ARG A 209 3.72 17.82 -32.42
N LYS A 210 3.87 18.23 -33.68
CA LYS A 210 2.81 18.93 -34.44
C LYS A 210 1.58 18.07 -34.72
N SER A 211 1.77 16.80 -35.07
CA SER A 211 0.67 15.87 -35.34
C SER A 211 -0.12 15.60 -34.07
N ASN A 212 0.58 15.25 -32.99
CA ASN A 212 0.00 15.01 -31.68
C ASN A 212 -0.73 16.24 -31.13
N ALA A 213 -0.09 17.41 -31.09
CA ALA A 213 -0.70 18.64 -30.59
C ALA A 213 -1.95 19.05 -31.40
N ALA A 214 -1.91 18.93 -32.74
CA ALA A 214 -3.07 19.18 -33.58
C ALA A 214 -4.21 18.17 -33.30
N TYR A 215 -3.90 16.88 -33.12
CA TYR A 215 -4.89 15.84 -32.87
C TYR A 215 -5.55 15.96 -31.49
N TYR A 216 -4.80 16.16 -30.42
CA TYR A 216 -5.42 16.29 -29.09
C TYR A 216 -6.24 17.58 -28.94
N ASN A 217 -5.84 18.65 -29.64
CA ASN A 217 -6.57 19.91 -29.72
C ASN A 217 -7.84 19.84 -30.60
N CYS A 218 -7.93 18.91 -31.55
CA CYS A 218 -9.08 18.78 -32.47
C CYS A 218 -10.24 17.92 -31.91
N ARG A 219 -11.37 17.93 -32.63
CA ARG A 219 -12.49 16.98 -32.46
C ARG A 219 -12.73 16.23 -33.76
N THR A 220 -12.81 14.90 -33.68
CA THR A 220 -13.13 14.03 -34.81
C THR A 220 -14.62 14.04 -35.12
N ASN A 221 -15.47 14.18 -34.09
CA ASN A 221 -16.85 14.64 -34.23
C ASN A 221 -16.97 16.07 -33.69
N SER A 222 -17.26 17.04 -34.55
CA SER A 222 -17.40 18.46 -34.15
C SER A 222 -18.51 18.71 -33.12
N SER A 223 -19.50 17.82 -33.02
CA SER A 223 -20.62 17.89 -32.08
C SER A 223 -20.30 17.32 -30.70
N ASP A 224 -19.32 16.41 -30.56
CA ASP A 224 -18.89 15.92 -29.24
C ASP A 224 -17.85 16.91 -28.68
N THR A 225 -18.31 17.79 -27.78
CA THR A 225 -17.49 18.83 -27.17
C THR A 225 -16.43 18.31 -26.20
N LEU A 226 -16.44 17.01 -25.90
CA LEU A 226 -15.61 16.36 -24.91
C LEU A 226 -14.36 15.68 -25.53
N GLU A 227 -14.26 15.58 -26.86
CA GLU A 227 -13.13 14.91 -27.55
C GLU A 227 -11.77 15.63 -27.51
N ASN A 228 -11.77 16.96 -27.35
CA ASN A 228 -10.51 17.69 -27.20
C ASN A 228 -9.98 17.57 -25.76
N VAL A 229 -8.67 17.72 -25.56
CA VAL A 229 -8.14 17.96 -24.21
C VAL A 229 -8.57 19.33 -23.69
N GLU A 230 -8.51 19.56 -22.38
CA GLU A 230 -8.71 20.89 -21.77
C GLU A 230 -7.40 21.64 -21.51
N TRP A 231 -6.27 20.93 -21.47
CA TRP A 231 -4.90 21.46 -21.50
C TRP A 231 -3.98 20.44 -22.19
N TYR A 232 -2.86 20.89 -22.75
CA TYR A 232 -1.89 20.02 -23.44
C TYR A 232 -0.51 20.07 -22.78
N GLY A 233 0.03 18.92 -22.40
CA GLY A 233 1.35 18.75 -21.81
C GLY A 233 2.37 18.17 -22.78
N LEU A 234 3.61 18.66 -22.69
CA LEU A 234 4.76 18.15 -23.45
C LEU A 234 5.99 17.99 -22.56
N ASN A 235 6.60 16.81 -22.57
CA ASN A 235 7.90 16.54 -21.96
C ASN A 235 8.99 16.96 -22.96
N ALA A 236 9.67 18.08 -22.71
CA ALA A 236 10.42 18.82 -23.74
C ALA A 236 11.84 19.21 -23.29
N TYR A 237 12.79 18.29 -23.47
CA TYR A 237 14.20 18.44 -23.11
C TYR A 237 15.02 19.18 -24.18
N VAL A 238 14.52 20.31 -24.69
CA VAL A 238 15.09 21.00 -25.87
C VAL A 238 16.11 22.12 -25.57
N GLN A 239 16.46 22.34 -24.29
CA GLN A 239 17.47 23.30 -23.85
C GLN A 239 18.65 22.61 -23.14
N CYS A 240 19.58 22.11 -23.94
CA CYS A 240 20.76 21.37 -23.46
C CYS A 240 22.07 22.19 -23.54
N ASP A 241 22.03 23.46 -23.98
CA ASP A 241 23.22 24.30 -24.17
C ASP A 241 23.68 24.92 -22.83
N PRO A 242 24.88 24.57 -22.31
CA PRO A 242 25.40 25.13 -21.07
C PRO A 242 25.72 26.62 -21.11
N ALA A 243 25.95 27.19 -22.30
CA ALA A 243 26.34 28.57 -22.49
C ALA A 243 25.14 29.52 -22.72
N ALA A 244 23.91 29.00 -22.71
CA ALA A 244 22.72 29.77 -23.03
C ALA A 244 22.47 30.90 -22.01
N PRO A 245 22.36 32.17 -22.46
CA PRO A 245 22.16 33.31 -21.57
C PRO A 245 20.68 33.49 -21.20
N LEU A 246 20.41 33.85 -19.94
CA LEU A 246 19.05 34.12 -19.46
C LEU A 246 18.31 35.19 -20.29
N SER A 247 19.03 36.14 -20.90
CA SER A 247 18.46 37.24 -21.68
C SER A 247 17.98 36.86 -23.09
N THR A 248 18.41 35.71 -23.64
CA THR A 248 18.19 35.37 -25.05
C THR A 248 17.70 33.94 -25.19
N VAL A 249 16.48 33.78 -25.70
CA VAL A 249 15.81 32.48 -25.87
C VAL A 249 16.65 31.56 -26.78
N GLY A 250 16.99 30.37 -26.27
CA GLY A 250 17.76 29.37 -27.00
C GLY A 250 17.02 28.79 -28.22
N PRO A 251 17.73 28.24 -29.23
CA PRO A 251 17.14 27.85 -30.51
C PRO A 251 16.05 26.76 -30.38
N GLY A 252 16.20 25.81 -29.45
CA GLY A 252 15.19 24.79 -29.18
C GLY A 252 13.87 25.39 -28.66
N TYR A 253 13.95 26.32 -27.72
CA TYR A 253 12.79 27.04 -27.18
C TYR A 253 12.19 28.03 -28.19
N ALA A 254 13.00 28.65 -29.04
CA ALA A 254 12.53 29.49 -30.14
C ALA A 254 11.74 28.67 -31.18
N ALA A 255 12.22 27.47 -31.53
CA ALA A 255 11.51 26.54 -32.40
C ALA A 255 10.21 26.03 -31.75
N LEU A 256 10.24 25.68 -30.46
CA LEU A 256 9.07 25.28 -29.67
C LEU A 256 7.99 26.37 -29.66
N LEU A 257 8.38 27.62 -29.41
CA LEU A 257 7.46 28.78 -29.45
C LEU A 257 6.90 29.04 -30.85
N SER A 258 7.72 28.89 -31.89
CA SER A 258 7.28 29.01 -33.29
C SER A 258 6.24 27.94 -33.65
N ASP A 259 6.49 26.70 -33.26
CA ASP A 259 5.60 25.57 -33.49
C ASP A 259 4.23 25.78 -32.84
N PHE A 260 4.18 26.10 -31.54
CA PHE A 260 2.90 26.29 -30.85
C PHE A 260 2.15 27.56 -31.29
N LYS A 261 2.86 28.63 -31.70
CA LYS A 261 2.24 29.77 -32.42
C LYS A 261 1.59 29.33 -33.73
N SER A 262 2.24 28.45 -34.50
CA SER A 262 1.69 27.94 -35.77
C SER A 262 0.51 26.97 -35.58
N LEU A 263 0.54 26.16 -34.53
CA LEU A 263 -0.54 25.23 -34.16
C LEU A 263 -1.79 25.97 -33.68
N ASN A 264 -1.62 27.17 -33.10
CA ASN A 264 -2.69 28.05 -32.65
C ASN A 264 -3.66 27.27 -31.73
N MET A 265 -3.16 26.85 -30.56
CA MET A 265 -3.88 25.95 -29.66
C MET A 265 -5.17 26.58 -29.14
N SER A 266 -6.23 25.79 -28.94
CA SER A 266 -7.48 26.28 -28.33
C SER A 266 -7.47 26.18 -26.80
N VAL A 267 -6.41 25.62 -26.22
CA VAL A 267 -6.25 25.28 -24.81
C VAL A 267 -4.89 25.75 -24.27
N PRO A 268 -4.69 25.82 -22.95
CA PRO A 268 -3.38 26.05 -22.34
C PRO A 268 -2.37 24.97 -22.74
N VAL A 269 -1.11 25.37 -22.89
CA VAL A 269 0.03 24.47 -23.10
C VAL A 269 0.95 24.54 -21.87
N MET A 270 1.42 23.40 -21.38
CA MET A 270 2.39 23.29 -20.29
C MET A 270 3.57 22.43 -20.73
N LEU A 271 4.77 22.74 -20.24
CA LEU A 271 5.89 21.80 -20.33
C LEU A 271 5.83 20.89 -19.12
N THR A 272 5.38 19.66 -19.31
CA THR A 272 5.07 18.73 -18.21
C THR A 272 6.28 17.99 -17.67
N GLU A 273 7.40 18.09 -18.38
CA GLU A 273 8.77 17.84 -17.92
C GLU A 273 9.72 18.75 -18.73
N TYR A 274 10.71 19.36 -18.10
CA TYR A 274 11.82 20.05 -18.78
C TYR A 274 13.09 20.09 -17.93
N GLY A 275 14.21 20.57 -18.52
CA GLY A 275 15.51 20.71 -17.87
C GLY A 275 16.52 19.67 -18.35
N CYS A 276 16.91 19.73 -19.63
CA CYS A 276 17.85 18.78 -20.24
C CYS A 276 19.18 18.69 -19.48
N LEU A 277 19.67 17.47 -19.25
CA LEU A 277 21.03 17.25 -18.76
C LEU A 277 22.06 17.35 -19.89
N ASN A 278 23.23 17.90 -19.57
CA ASN A 278 24.36 17.95 -20.48
C ASN A 278 25.67 17.95 -19.68
N VAL A 279 26.65 17.13 -20.08
CA VAL A 279 27.95 17.03 -19.42
C VAL A 279 28.74 18.35 -19.40
N GLY A 280 28.45 19.26 -20.34
CA GLY A 280 29.07 20.59 -20.41
C GLY A 280 28.54 21.62 -19.41
N TYR A 281 27.46 21.34 -18.67
CA TYR A 281 27.07 22.20 -17.54
C TYR A 281 28.15 22.20 -16.46
N SER A 282 28.35 23.35 -15.83
CA SER A 282 29.50 23.57 -14.94
C SER A 282 29.48 22.65 -13.71
N THR A 283 30.68 22.31 -13.22
CA THR A 283 30.84 21.68 -11.91
C THR A 283 30.76 22.75 -10.83
N VAL A 284 29.81 22.60 -9.89
CA VAL A 284 29.61 23.54 -8.78
C VAL A 284 29.63 22.76 -7.47
N SER A 285 30.38 23.23 -6.47
CA SER A 285 30.48 22.60 -5.14
C SER A 285 30.78 21.08 -5.17
N GLY A 286 31.52 20.61 -6.17
CA GLY A 286 31.86 19.19 -6.37
C GLY A 286 30.86 18.37 -7.18
N TYR A 287 29.67 18.90 -7.49
CA TYR A 287 28.68 18.25 -8.35
C TYR A 287 28.86 18.69 -9.80
N GLN A 288 29.02 17.73 -10.71
CA GLN A 288 29.12 17.98 -12.16
C GLN A 288 27.75 18.32 -12.77
N ALA A 289 27.77 18.85 -14.01
CA ALA A 289 26.60 19.02 -14.87
C ALA A 289 25.43 19.84 -14.26
N GLN A 290 25.72 20.88 -13.48
CA GLN A 290 24.69 21.64 -12.77
C GLN A 290 23.95 22.62 -13.71
N ARG A 291 22.71 22.26 -14.07
CA ARG A 291 21.79 23.02 -14.93
C ARG A 291 21.58 24.46 -14.44
N THR A 292 21.60 25.42 -15.36
CA THR A 292 21.44 26.86 -15.08
C THR A 292 19.99 27.35 -15.08
N TRP A 293 19.06 26.54 -15.59
CA TRP A 293 17.62 26.82 -15.68
C TRP A 293 17.24 28.06 -16.53
N ALA A 294 17.99 28.31 -17.60
CA ALA A 294 17.65 29.35 -18.57
C ALA A 294 16.28 29.13 -19.21
N ASP A 295 15.89 27.88 -19.42
CA ASP A 295 14.56 27.47 -19.87
C ASP A 295 13.44 27.87 -18.90
N ALA A 296 13.61 27.67 -17.59
CA ALA A 296 12.65 28.14 -16.58
C ALA A 296 12.45 29.67 -16.65
N SER A 297 13.55 30.41 -16.83
CA SER A 297 13.55 31.88 -16.97
C SER A 297 12.78 32.33 -18.23
N TRP A 298 13.06 31.71 -19.38
CA TRP A 298 12.38 32.06 -20.64
C TRP A 298 10.90 31.67 -20.63
N MET A 299 10.56 30.49 -20.11
CA MET A 299 9.21 29.97 -20.05
C MET A 299 8.27 30.85 -19.21
N LEU A 300 8.78 31.46 -18.14
CA LEU A 300 8.04 32.39 -17.28
C LEU A 300 8.08 33.85 -17.77
N SER A 301 8.78 34.13 -18.88
CA SER A 301 8.85 35.47 -19.48
C SER A 301 7.56 35.82 -20.24
N SER A 302 7.29 37.12 -20.38
CA SER A 302 6.17 37.64 -21.19
C SER A 302 6.17 37.13 -22.64
N SER A 303 7.32 36.75 -23.19
CA SER A 303 7.42 36.22 -24.57
C SER A 303 6.88 34.78 -24.73
N PHE A 304 6.77 34.03 -23.63
CA PHE A 304 6.22 32.66 -23.60
C PHE A 304 4.81 32.59 -22.99
N ASN A 305 4.50 33.43 -22.01
CA ASN A 305 3.22 33.44 -21.25
C ASN A 305 1.94 33.72 -22.07
N ASP A 306 2.09 34.06 -23.36
CA ASP A 306 0.97 34.15 -24.32
C ASP A 306 0.56 32.79 -24.92
N ILE A 307 1.46 31.80 -24.86
CA ILE A 307 1.33 30.49 -25.52
C ILE A 307 1.43 29.35 -24.49
N PHE A 308 2.35 29.47 -23.55
CA PHE A 308 2.61 28.51 -22.48
C PHE A 308 2.10 29.04 -21.14
N THR A 309 1.76 28.11 -20.25
CA THR A 309 1.26 28.40 -18.89
C THR A 309 2.23 27.93 -17.82
N GLY A 310 3.53 27.91 -18.13
CA GLY A 310 4.58 27.37 -17.28
C GLY A 310 4.79 25.86 -17.47
N GLY A 311 5.37 25.21 -16.47
CA GLY A 311 5.76 23.81 -16.56
C GLY A 311 6.45 23.25 -15.32
N PHE A 312 6.81 21.97 -15.37
CA PHE A 312 7.40 21.19 -14.29
C PHE A 312 8.87 20.83 -14.61
N ALA A 313 9.76 21.14 -13.68
CA ALA A 313 11.17 20.77 -13.78
C ALA A 313 11.36 19.30 -13.37
N PHE A 314 11.97 18.51 -14.27
CA PHE A 314 12.26 17.11 -14.01
C PHE A 314 13.69 16.97 -13.42
N GLU A 315 13.89 16.51 -12.19
CA GLU A 315 12.94 16.06 -11.16
C GLU A 315 13.38 16.50 -9.76
N PHE A 316 12.52 16.33 -8.76
CA PHE A 316 12.81 16.74 -7.38
C PHE A 316 14.05 16.04 -6.78
N SER A 317 14.17 14.73 -6.96
CA SER A 317 15.19 13.87 -6.34
C SER A 317 15.73 12.85 -7.33
N THR A 318 17.05 12.74 -7.46
CA THR A 318 17.71 11.71 -8.27
C THR A 318 17.34 10.31 -7.77
N GLU A 319 16.64 9.51 -8.59
CA GLU A 319 16.41 8.10 -8.29
C GLU A 319 17.71 7.29 -8.36
N ASN A 320 18.12 6.71 -7.21
CA ASN A 320 19.28 5.81 -7.13
C ASN A 320 19.15 4.62 -8.09
N ALA A 321 17.94 4.07 -8.23
CA ALA A 321 17.62 2.98 -9.13
C ALA A 321 17.99 3.26 -10.59
N ASN A 322 17.84 4.52 -11.04
CA ASN A 322 18.08 4.94 -12.42
C ASN A 322 19.51 5.44 -12.64
N SER A 323 20.10 6.13 -11.64
CA SER A 323 21.38 6.86 -11.81
C SER A 323 22.63 6.08 -11.41
N LYS A 324 22.55 5.08 -10.52
CA LYS A 324 23.73 4.45 -9.91
C LYS A 324 24.75 3.84 -10.89
N ALA A 325 24.33 3.53 -12.11
CA ALA A 325 25.17 2.93 -13.14
C ALA A 325 26.16 3.91 -13.78
N ASP A 326 25.81 5.21 -13.89
CA ASP A 326 26.66 6.23 -14.54
C ASP A 326 26.98 7.43 -13.65
N SER A 327 26.11 7.76 -12.68
CA SER A 327 26.42 8.59 -11.51
C SER A 327 26.18 7.81 -10.22
N PRO A 328 27.20 7.12 -9.66
CA PRO A 328 27.06 6.42 -8.39
C PRO A 328 26.85 7.42 -7.24
N TYR A 329 26.20 6.97 -6.16
CA TYR A 329 26.01 7.74 -4.93
C TYR A 329 27.34 8.34 -4.43
N PRO A 330 27.39 9.61 -3.96
CA PRO A 330 26.28 10.55 -3.77
C PRO A 330 26.07 11.48 -5.00
N PHE A 331 26.06 10.93 -6.21
CA PHE A 331 25.62 11.60 -7.45
C PHE A 331 26.43 12.85 -7.85
N THR A 332 27.69 12.93 -7.43
CA THR A 332 28.59 14.06 -7.73
C THR A 332 29.11 14.10 -9.17
N LYS A 333 28.97 13.00 -9.92
CA LYS A 333 29.40 12.90 -11.32
C LYS A 333 28.24 13.11 -12.29
N TYR A 334 28.58 13.45 -13.54
CA TYR A 334 27.61 13.41 -14.62
C TYR A 334 27.15 11.97 -14.87
N GLY A 335 25.84 11.76 -14.81
CA GLY A 335 25.14 10.59 -15.31
C GLY A 335 24.00 11.05 -16.20
N THR A 336 23.65 10.24 -17.20
CA THR A 336 22.59 10.54 -18.17
C THR A 336 21.20 10.58 -17.54
N GLN A 337 21.03 9.96 -16.36
CA GLN A 337 19.78 9.92 -15.60
C GLN A 337 19.82 10.74 -14.29
N ASN A 338 20.89 11.49 -14.01
CA ASN A 338 21.05 12.27 -12.77
C ASN A 338 20.24 13.59 -12.80
N TYR A 339 18.92 13.49 -12.93
CA TYR A 339 17.99 14.60 -13.16
C TYR A 339 17.54 15.33 -11.89
N GLY A 340 17.95 14.90 -10.69
CA GLY A 340 17.51 15.51 -9.45
C GLY A 340 17.89 16.98 -9.28
N LEU A 341 17.08 17.70 -8.52
CA LEU A 341 17.46 18.91 -7.78
C LEU A 341 18.22 18.57 -6.48
N GLY A 342 18.13 17.31 -6.06
CA GLY A 342 18.78 16.77 -4.87
C GLY A 342 18.77 15.25 -4.88
N TYR A 343 19.14 14.62 -3.77
CA TYR A 343 19.17 13.16 -3.62
C TYR A 343 18.95 12.76 -2.15
N PHE A 344 18.50 11.52 -1.93
CA PHE A 344 18.29 11.01 -0.56
C PHE A 344 19.56 10.41 0.05
N SER A 345 19.75 10.59 1.35
CA SER A 345 20.79 9.95 2.16
C SER A 345 20.20 9.28 3.41
N PRO A 346 20.86 8.24 3.98
CA PRO A 346 22.03 7.53 3.43
C PRO A 346 21.72 6.77 2.13
N GLU A 347 22.76 6.22 1.48
CA GLU A 347 22.62 5.35 0.30
C GLU A 347 21.69 4.15 0.54
N THR A 348 21.56 3.73 1.81
CA THR A 348 20.73 2.60 2.25
C THR A 348 19.39 3.03 2.87
N CYS A 349 18.92 4.27 2.65
CA CYS A 349 17.65 4.72 3.22
C CYS A 349 16.45 3.97 2.59
N ASP A 350 15.51 3.55 3.44
CA ASP A 350 14.38 2.70 3.08
C ASP A 350 13.01 3.39 3.25
N GLY A 351 12.99 4.62 3.80
CA GLY A 351 11.76 5.39 4.02
C GLY A 351 10.88 4.88 5.18
N ARG A 352 11.40 3.95 5.99
CA ARG A 352 10.79 3.42 7.22
C ARG A 352 11.83 3.36 8.35
N ALA A 353 12.53 2.23 8.51
CA ALA A 353 13.52 2.03 9.58
C ALA A 353 14.75 2.94 9.43
N THR A 354 15.11 3.29 8.19
CA THR A 354 16.15 4.26 7.85
C THR A 354 15.52 5.42 7.05
N PRO A 355 15.14 6.54 7.71
CA PRO A 355 14.56 7.69 7.05
C PRO A 355 15.44 8.25 5.93
N CYS A 356 14.81 8.61 4.81
CA CYS A 356 15.49 9.25 3.69
C CYS A 356 15.57 10.78 3.90
N ILE A 357 16.79 11.30 4.02
CA ILE A 357 17.06 12.73 4.21
C ILE A 357 17.38 13.35 2.84
N TYR A 358 16.63 14.38 2.44
CA TYR A 358 16.85 15.09 1.19
C TYR A 358 18.07 16.04 1.25
N ASN A 359 19.00 15.89 0.30
CA ASN A 359 20.20 16.72 0.15
C ASN A 359 20.11 17.51 -1.15
N ARG A 360 20.20 18.84 -1.07
CA ARG A 360 20.16 19.72 -2.26
C ARG A 360 21.44 19.64 -3.07
N MET A 361 21.31 19.58 -4.39
CA MET A 361 22.40 19.89 -5.33
C MET A 361 22.36 21.37 -5.73
N PRO A 362 23.46 21.97 -6.22
CA PRO A 362 23.52 23.38 -6.60
C PRO A 362 22.42 23.85 -7.56
N ASN A 363 22.00 22.98 -8.49
CA ASN A 363 20.92 23.26 -9.46
C ASN A 363 19.56 23.57 -8.80
N TYR A 364 19.29 23.12 -7.55
CA TYR A 364 18.12 23.52 -6.75
C TYR A 364 18.08 25.04 -6.53
N GLY A 365 19.19 25.61 -6.06
CA GLY A 365 19.28 27.05 -5.78
C GLY A 365 19.19 27.90 -7.04
N PHE A 366 19.68 27.38 -8.17
CA PHE A 366 19.56 28.01 -9.48
C PHE A 366 18.09 28.03 -9.96
N LEU A 367 17.34 26.93 -9.80
CA LEU A 367 15.91 26.89 -10.15
C LEU A 367 15.09 27.83 -9.25
N ALA A 368 15.31 27.77 -7.93
CA ALA A 368 14.66 28.65 -6.96
C ALA A 368 14.86 30.13 -7.31
N THR A 369 16.05 30.49 -7.79
CA THR A 369 16.33 31.86 -8.26
C THR A 369 15.43 32.26 -9.43
N GLN A 370 15.23 31.39 -10.43
CA GLN A 370 14.35 31.71 -11.57
C GLN A 370 12.87 31.78 -11.17
N TYR A 371 12.41 30.85 -10.33
CA TYR A 371 11.03 30.80 -9.83
C TYR A 371 10.66 31.97 -8.93
N ASN A 372 11.63 32.53 -8.20
CA ASN A 372 11.44 33.73 -7.38
C ASN A 372 11.63 35.05 -8.16
N ALA A 373 12.35 35.03 -9.29
CA ALA A 373 12.50 36.19 -10.17
C ALA A 373 11.25 36.47 -11.05
N SER A 374 10.39 35.46 -11.27
CA SER A 374 9.21 35.62 -12.13
C SER A 374 8.14 36.54 -11.52
N THR A 375 7.70 37.54 -12.28
CA THR A 375 6.63 38.48 -11.88
C THR A 375 5.40 38.33 -12.78
N GLY A 376 4.54 37.36 -12.47
CA GLY A 376 3.28 37.12 -13.19
C GLY A 376 2.27 38.28 -13.14
N SER A 377 2.55 39.32 -12.35
CA SER A 377 1.74 40.52 -12.12
C SER A 377 1.50 41.41 -13.34
N GLN A 378 2.19 41.18 -14.47
CA GLN A 378 1.97 41.90 -15.73
C GLN A 378 0.92 41.25 -16.66
N LEU A 379 0.45 40.03 -16.36
CA LEU A 379 -0.57 39.37 -17.18
C LEU A 379 -1.98 39.88 -16.82
N ALA A 380 -2.80 40.11 -17.84
CA ALA A 380 -4.19 40.52 -17.67
C ALA A 380 -5.00 39.51 -16.84
N VAL A 381 -5.81 40.02 -15.90
CA VAL A 381 -6.74 39.21 -15.09
C VAL A 381 -7.85 38.59 -15.94
N SER A 382 -8.51 37.55 -15.42
CA SER A 382 -9.50 36.74 -16.14
C SER A 382 -10.66 37.54 -16.75
N SER A 383 -11.06 38.65 -16.12
CA SER A 383 -12.10 39.56 -16.63
C SER A 383 -11.68 40.38 -17.85
N GLN A 384 -10.37 40.63 -17.99
CA GLN A 384 -9.77 41.40 -19.09
C GLN A 384 -9.23 40.48 -20.21
N TYR A 385 -8.96 39.21 -19.91
CA TYR A 385 -8.45 38.25 -20.88
C TYR A 385 -9.56 37.66 -21.78
N THR A 386 -9.30 37.62 -23.07
CA THR A 386 -10.08 36.87 -24.08
C THR A 386 -9.13 35.95 -24.83
N GLY A 387 -9.48 34.67 -24.95
CA GLY A 387 -8.68 33.70 -25.68
C GLY A 387 -8.62 34.02 -27.17
N TYR A 388 -7.46 33.83 -27.80
CA TYR A 388 -7.25 34.11 -29.22
C TYR A 388 -7.92 33.07 -30.13
N ARG A 389 -8.29 31.90 -29.58
CA ARG A 389 -9.03 30.84 -30.26
C ARG A 389 -10.08 30.23 -29.34
N THR A 390 -11.30 30.05 -29.85
CA THR A 390 -12.41 29.42 -29.12
C THR A 390 -12.93 28.13 -29.78
N VAL A 391 -12.59 27.91 -31.05
CA VAL A 391 -13.01 26.74 -31.84
C VAL A 391 -11.80 25.84 -32.11
N PRO A 392 -11.83 24.56 -31.69
CA PRO A 392 -10.84 23.55 -32.05
C PRO A 392 -10.48 23.51 -33.55
N PRO A 393 -9.24 23.17 -33.92
CA PRO A 393 -8.87 22.89 -35.32
C PRO A 393 -9.59 21.65 -35.86
N ALA A 394 -9.60 21.53 -37.19
CA ALA A 394 -9.84 20.26 -37.84
C ALA A 394 -8.73 19.26 -37.50
N CYS A 395 -9.06 17.97 -37.43
CA CYS A 395 -8.07 16.94 -37.13
C CYS A 395 -7.10 16.72 -38.30
N PRO A 396 -5.83 16.37 -38.01
CA PRO A 396 -4.90 15.89 -39.03
C PRO A 396 -5.41 14.58 -39.67
N THR A 397 -5.02 14.36 -40.93
CA THR A 397 -5.36 13.14 -41.69
C THR A 397 -4.69 11.91 -41.08
N GLY A 398 -5.34 10.74 -41.21
CA GLY A 398 -4.78 9.44 -40.80
C GLY A 398 -5.26 8.94 -39.44
N PHE A 399 -5.80 9.82 -38.59
CA PHE A 399 -6.42 9.41 -37.33
C PHE A 399 -7.87 9.00 -37.54
N ALA A 400 -8.30 7.90 -36.90
CA ALA A 400 -9.69 7.49 -36.89
C ALA A 400 -10.56 8.43 -36.04
N ALA A 401 -11.81 8.62 -36.47
CA ALA A 401 -12.82 9.23 -35.63
C ALA A 401 -13.27 8.24 -34.55
N ILE A 402 -13.33 8.68 -33.30
CA ILE A 402 -13.61 7.77 -32.17
C ILE A 402 -15.04 7.22 -32.23
N SER A 403 -15.97 7.96 -32.85
CA SER A 403 -17.35 7.53 -33.14
C SER A 403 -17.47 6.36 -34.12
N ASN A 404 -16.42 6.07 -34.89
CA ASN A 404 -16.42 5.03 -35.92
C ASN A 404 -15.90 3.68 -35.40
N SER A 405 -15.61 3.59 -34.10
CA SER A 405 -15.06 2.39 -33.44
C SER A 405 -15.97 1.95 -32.29
N THR A 406 -16.03 0.64 -32.06
CA THR A 406 -16.67 0.05 -30.88
C THR A 406 -15.61 -0.10 -29.78
N TRP A 407 -15.87 0.41 -28.57
CA TRP A 407 -14.90 0.40 -27.48
C TRP A 407 -15.31 -0.55 -26.36
N ALA A 408 -14.36 -1.34 -25.84
CA ALA A 408 -14.59 -2.20 -24.67
C ALA A 408 -14.96 -1.39 -23.40
N SER A 409 -14.54 -0.13 -23.34
CA SER A 409 -14.89 0.82 -22.28
C SER A 409 -16.34 1.32 -22.34
N ASP A 410 -17.06 1.17 -23.46
CA ASP A 410 -18.47 1.56 -23.58
C ASP A 410 -19.41 0.57 -22.86
N SER A 411 -19.01 -0.70 -22.68
CA SER A 411 -19.74 -1.68 -21.87
C SER A 411 -19.44 -1.60 -20.37
N VAL A 412 -18.48 -0.75 -19.95
CA VAL A 412 -18.19 -0.49 -18.54
C VAL A 412 -19.09 0.62 -18.04
N THR A 413 -19.96 0.31 -17.08
CA THR A 413 -20.85 1.27 -16.42
C THR A 413 -20.03 2.36 -15.71
N ASP A 414 -20.42 3.62 -15.87
CA ASP A 414 -19.82 4.73 -15.15
C ASP A 414 -20.06 4.60 -13.63
N MET A 415 -19.08 5.03 -12.84
CA MET A 415 -19.24 5.19 -11.39
C MET A 415 -20.37 6.17 -11.06
N LEU A 416 -20.90 6.05 -9.84
CA LEU A 416 -21.77 7.09 -9.29
C LEU A 416 -20.95 8.32 -8.92
N CYS A 417 -21.50 9.51 -9.16
CA CYS A 417 -20.91 10.77 -8.71
C CYS A 417 -20.68 10.77 -7.19
N PRO A 418 -19.56 11.32 -6.72
CA PRO A 418 -19.23 11.31 -5.30
C PRO A 418 -20.23 12.13 -4.47
N ASP A 419 -20.47 11.72 -3.24
CA ASP A 419 -21.20 12.52 -2.26
C ASP A 419 -20.23 13.37 -1.43
N LEU A 420 -19.91 14.54 -1.96
CA LEU A 420 -18.99 15.48 -1.32
C LEU A 420 -19.61 16.25 -0.14
N THR A 421 -20.90 16.03 0.19
CA THR A 421 -21.55 16.70 1.33
C THR A 421 -21.11 16.15 2.69
N ALA A 422 -20.76 14.86 2.76
CA ALA A 422 -20.32 14.18 3.98
C ALA A 422 -18.80 13.98 4.07
N THR A 423 -18.04 14.58 3.14
CA THR A 423 -16.60 14.35 3.00
C THR A 423 -15.80 15.34 3.85
N THR A 424 -14.73 14.87 4.51
CA THR A 424 -13.75 15.73 5.21
C THR A 424 -12.96 16.55 4.20
N LEU A 425 -12.92 17.87 4.39
CA LEU A 425 -12.10 18.79 3.60
C LEU A 425 -10.96 19.40 4.42
N CYS A 426 -10.01 20.03 3.73
CA CYS A 426 -8.94 20.82 4.33
C CYS A 426 -9.49 22.03 5.13
N PRO A 427 -8.70 22.61 6.05
CA PRO A 427 -9.16 23.71 6.90
C PRO A 427 -9.65 24.92 6.10
N GLY A 428 -10.90 25.31 6.33
CA GLY A 428 -11.54 26.45 5.64
C GLY A 428 -12.02 26.16 4.22
N ASP A 429 -11.80 24.95 3.71
CA ASP A 429 -12.00 24.61 2.31
C ASP A 429 -13.50 24.43 1.96
N VAL A 430 -13.87 24.85 0.74
CA VAL A 430 -15.26 24.85 0.26
C VAL A 430 -15.30 24.41 -1.20
N ILE A 431 -16.07 23.37 -1.49
CA ILE A 431 -16.21 22.86 -2.86
C ILE A 431 -17.23 23.69 -3.63
N ILE A 432 -16.79 24.17 -4.79
CA ILE A 432 -17.63 24.87 -5.77
C ILE A 432 -17.88 23.91 -6.94
N ALA A 433 -19.11 23.43 -7.05
CA ALA A 433 -19.51 22.53 -8.14
C ALA A 433 -19.55 23.27 -9.49
N GLY A 434 -19.51 22.54 -10.60
CA GLY A 434 -19.57 23.10 -11.96
C GLY A 434 -20.81 23.96 -12.26
N THR A 435 -21.92 23.76 -11.54
CA THR A 435 -23.12 24.62 -11.58
C THR A 435 -22.97 25.94 -10.81
N GLY A 436 -21.82 26.21 -10.19
CA GLY A 436 -21.58 27.37 -9.32
C GLY A 436 -22.19 27.25 -7.92
N THR A 437 -22.80 26.10 -7.60
CA THR A 437 -23.35 25.81 -6.27
C THR A 437 -22.26 25.42 -5.29
N THR A 438 -22.30 26.01 -4.10
CA THR A 438 -21.47 25.59 -2.96
C THR A 438 -21.96 24.25 -2.40
N VAL A 439 -21.05 23.29 -2.27
CA VAL A 439 -21.28 22.04 -1.55
C VAL A 439 -20.71 22.20 -0.14
N ALA A 440 -21.58 22.26 0.87
CA ALA A 440 -21.18 22.41 2.26
C ALA A 440 -20.78 21.04 2.87
N PRO A 441 -19.58 20.91 3.47
CA PRO A 441 -19.08 19.65 4.02
C PRO A 441 -19.57 19.37 5.44
N GLY A 442 -19.53 18.10 5.84
CA GLY A 442 -19.94 17.63 7.17
C GLY A 442 -18.89 17.76 8.29
N ALA A 443 -17.61 17.90 7.96
CA ALA A 443 -16.51 18.08 8.92
C ALA A 443 -15.25 18.70 8.29
N THR A 444 -14.42 19.34 9.10
CA THR A 444 -13.13 19.96 8.70
C THR A 444 -11.94 19.20 9.30
N TYR A 445 -10.91 18.93 8.48
CA TYR A 445 -9.61 18.45 8.94
C TYR A 445 -8.92 19.48 9.85
N SER A 446 -8.03 19.04 10.75
CA SER A 446 -7.23 19.89 11.63
C SER A 446 -5.75 19.49 11.59
N PRO A 447 -4.87 20.23 10.90
CA PRO A 447 -3.46 19.88 10.78
C PRO A 447 -2.71 20.14 12.09
N ALA A 448 -1.77 19.24 12.42
CA ALA A 448 -0.71 19.53 13.37
C ALA A 448 0.23 20.60 12.79
N SER A 449 0.52 21.66 13.57
CA SER A 449 1.35 22.77 13.11
C SER A 449 2.77 22.31 12.72
N PRO A 450 3.38 22.88 11.66
CA PRO A 450 4.77 22.64 11.36
C PRO A 450 5.65 23.18 12.50
N GLY A 451 6.37 22.28 13.18
CA GLY A 451 7.27 22.65 14.26
C GLY A 451 8.44 23.48 13.71
N THR A 452 8.49 24.76 14.05
CA THR A 452 9.63 25.63 13.73
C THR A 452 10.91 25.09 14.37
N SER A 453 11.82 24.58 13.55
CA SER A 453 13.17 24.20 13.96
C SER A 453 14.01 25.44 14.23
N SER A 454 13.89 25.99 15.45
CA SER A 454 14.72 27.10 15.89
C SER A 454 16.16 26.65 16.09
N THR A 455 17.01 26.82 15.07
CA THR A 455 18.47 26.76 15.20
C THR A 455 18.95 27.95 16.03
N PRO A 456 19.65 27.74 17.17
CA PRO A 456 20.25 28.84 17.92
C PRO A 456 21.56 29.27 17.26
N ALA A 457 21.58 30.44 16.62
CA ALA A 457 22.82 31.10 16.22
C ALA A 457 23.53 31.72 17.46
N PRO A 458 24.87 31.79 17.47
CA PRO A 458 25.64 32.07 18.69
C PRO A 458 25.74 33.57 19.04
N SER A 459 25.84 33.88 20.34
CA SER A 459 26.19 35.21 20.86
C SER A 459 26.77 35.14 22.29
N PRO A 460 27.56 36.14 22.74
CA PRO A 460 28.87 35.81 23.31
C PRO A 460 29.18 36.31 24.74
N ASN A 461 30.17 35.65 25.36
CA ASN A 461 31.12 36.05 26.41
C ASN A 461 30.81 37.25 27.34
N GLY A 462 30.99 37.08 28.67
CA GLY A 462 31.12 38.25 29.56
C GLY A 462 31.36 38.16 31.09
N GLY A 463 32.09 37.19 31.64
CA GLY A 463 32.98 37.41 32.82
C GLY A 463 32.45 37.57 34.27
N ALA A 464 33.37 37.26 35.23
CA ALA A 464 33.35 37.54 36.70
C ALA A 464 32.25 36.85 37.55
N ASN A 465 32.45 36.38 38.79
CA ASN A 465 33.56 36.36 39.76
C ASN A 465 33.27 35.25 40.81
N ALA A 466 34.18 34.72 41.66
CA ALA A 466 35.64 34.77 41.78
C ALA A 466 36.11 33.67 42.79
N GLN A 467 37.42 33.41 42.87
CA GLN A 467 38.09 32.77 44.03
C GLN A 467 39.41 33.50 44.33
N GLN A 468 39.73 33.72 45.60
CA GLN A 468 41.02 34.25 46.01
C GLN A 468 41.50 33.61 47.33
N GLN A 469 42.82 33.41 47.37
CA GLN A 469 43.69 33.23 48.54
C GLN A 469 43.66 31.91 49.34
N SER A 470 44.84 31.29 49.32
CA SER A 470 45.41 30.49 50.39
C SER A 470 45.96 31.37 51.53
N SER A 471 45.72 30.98 52.79
CA SER A 471 46.80 30.88 53.81
C SER A 471 46.28 30.25 55.11
N ASP A 472 47.12 29.39 55.68
CA ASP A 472 47.27 29.03 57.10
C ASP A 472 46.25 28.13 57.83
N ALA A 473 46.86 27.04 58.33
CA ALA A 473 46.77 26.50 59.70
C ALA A 473 45.66 25.49 60.10
N ASN A 474 46.19 24.32 60.44
CA ASN A 474 45.88 23.50 61.61
C ASN A 474 44.71 22.48 61.62
N THR A 475 45.19 21.24 61.84
CA THR A 475 44.70 20.22 62.79
C THR A 475 43.55 19.28 62.41
N ASN A 476 43.92 17.99 62.40
CA ASN A 476 43.27 16.88 63.12
C ASN A 476 41.91 16.37 62.56
N THR A 477 41.90 15.20 61.91
CA THR A 477 41.55 13.86 62.49
C THR A 477 40.06 13.73 62.92
N ILE A 478 39.33 12.62 62.76
CA ILE A 478 39.68 11.20 62.58
C ILE A 478 38.42 10.40 62.13
N LEU A 479 38.61 9.19 61.56
CA LEU A 479 37.73 7.97 61.46
C LEU A 479 36.18 8.05 61.45
N GLY A 480 35.52 7.04 60.84
CA GLY A 480 34.22 6.62 61.42
C GLY A 480 33.21 5.79 60.61
N SER A 481 33.64 4.88 59.74
CA SER A 481 33.08 3.55 59.42
C SER A 481 31.72 3.05 60.01
N ILE A 482 31.02 2.18 59.21
CA ILE A 482 30.10 1.06 59.60
C ILE A 482 28.64 1.43 59.99
N ALA A 483 27.58 0.60 59.81
CA ALA A 483 27.16 -0.37 58.76
C ALA A 483 25.74 -0.95 59.08
N VAL A 484 24.94 -1.27 58.04
CA VAL A 484 24.09 -2.50 57.87
C VAL A 484 22.86 -2.80 58.79
N ALA A 485 21.83 -3.40 58.16
CA ALA A 485 20.72 -4.25 58.69
C ALA A 485 19.55 -3.58 59.48
N THR A 486 18.28 -4.03 59.48
CA THR A 486 17.29 -4.69 58.56
C THR A 486 16.05 -5.06 59.43
N THR A 487 14.91 -5.46 58.81
CA THR A 487 13.70 -6.11 59.42
C THR A 487 12.68 -5.25 60.22
N TYR A 488 11.38 -5.60 60.39
CA TYR A 488 10.33 -6.21 59.51
C TYR A 488 8.94 -6.15 60.24
N GLN A 489 7.81 -6.16 59.50
CA GLN A 489 6.42 -6.60 59.88
C GLN A 489 5.46 -5.87 60.89
N MET A 490 4.22 -5.59 60.40
CA MET A 490 2.86 -5.84 60.99
C MET A 490 2.40 -5.14 62.31
N MET A 491 1.11 -4.83 62.61
CA MET A 491 -0.21 -5.03 61.94
C MET A 491 -1.34 -4.11 62.53
N HIS A 492 -2.40 -3.87 61.74
CA HIS A 492 -3.83 -3.60 62.07
C HIS A 492 -4.40 -2.33 62.78
N ASN A 493 -5.43 -1.76 62.10
CA ASN A 493 -6.75 -1.22 62.55
C ASN A 493 -6.82 -0.05 63.58
N GLU A 494 -7.79 0.88 63.55
CA GLU A 494 -9.01 1.05 62.72
C GLU A 494 -9.45 2.54 62.58
N VAL A 495 -10.29 2.76 61.57
CA VAL A 495 -11.13 3.93 61.19
C VAL A 495 -11.39 5.05 62.23
N ASP A 496 -11.13 6.31 61.86
CA ASP A 496 -12.21 7.33 61.76
C ASP A 496 -11.84 8.57 60.90
N THR A 497 -12.84 9.27 60.34
CA THR A 497 -12.66 10.50 59.53
C THR A 497 -13.63 11.61 59.94
N PRO A 498 -13.25 12.91 59.86
CA PRO A 498 -13.74 13.70 58.72
C PRO A 498 -12.90 14.90 58.22
N ARG A 499 -12.88 15.06 56.88
CA ARG A 499 -12.94 16.32 56.07
C ARG A 499 -12.00 17.52 56.31
N GLY A 500 -11.01 17.65 55.41
CA GLY A 500 -10.59 18.92 54.77
C GLY A 500 -9.50 19.77 55.47
N PRO A 501 -8.69 20.60 54.76
CA PRO A 501 -9.07 21.32 53.53
C PRO A 501 -8.04 21.39 52.36
N SER A 502 -8.52 21.94 51.23
CA SER A 502 -7.78 22.59 50.13
C SER A 502 -7.07 21.73 49.06
N ARG A 503 -7.32 22.08 47.78
CA ARG A 503 -7.01 21.28 46.58
C ARG A 503 -5.75 21.75 45.82
N ARG A 504 -4.89 22.59 46.41
CA ARG A 504 -3.77 23.25 45.71
C ARG A 504 -2.36 22.69 45.97
N ILE A 505 -2.16 21.84 46.98
CA ILE A 505 -0.83 21.34 47.35
C ILE A 505 -0.48 19.99 46.71
N LYS A 506 -1.49 19.19 46.28
CA LYS A 506 -1.25 17.86 45.67
C LYS A 506 -0.76 17.89 44.21
N LEU A 507 -0.93 18.99 43.46
CA LEU A 507 -0.60 19.03 42.02
C LEU A 507 0.89 19.27 41.74
N TRP A 508 1.63 19.90 42.66
CA TRP A 508 3.05 20.20 42.49
C TRP A 508 3.96 19.02 42.87
N ALA A 509 3.54 18.18 43.82
CA ALA A 509 4.29 16.99 44.22
C ALA A 509 4.30 15.89 43.12
N SER A 510 3.21 15.77 42.34
CA SER A 510 3.11 14.78 41.26
C SER A 510 3.95 15.14 40.02
N LEU A 511 4.11 16.44 39.72
CA LEU A 511 4.90 16.90 38.56
C LEU A 511 6.41 16.76 38.79
N LEU A 512 6.91 17.08 40.00
CA LEU A 512 8.33 16.94 40.32
C LEU A 512 8.78 15.47 40.42
N GLY A 513 7.92 14.56 40.87
CA GLY A 513 8.24 13.12 40.92
C GLY A 513 8.42 12.51 39.52
N PHE A 514 7.52 12.81 38.58
CA PHE A 514 7.52 12.18 37.25
C PHE A 514 8.73 12.59 36.40
N TRP A 515 9.11 13.88 36.42
CA TRP A 515 10.27 14.37 35.68
C TRP A 515 11.61 13.92 36.26
N MET A 516 11.70 13.71 37.58
CA MET A 516 12.93 13.19 38.19
C MET A 516 13.13 11.71 37.85
N VAL A 517 12.06 10.88 37.87
CA VAL A 517 12.12 9.48 37.42
C VAL A 517 12.46 9.38 35.94
N ALA A 518 11.75 10.12 35.07
CA ALA A 518 12.03 10.14 33.63
C ALA A 518 13.46 10.63 33.32
N GLY A 519 13.94 11.67 34.02
CA GLY A 519 15.31 12.17 33.88
C GLY A 519 16.36 11.16 34.30
N ILE A 520 16.15 10.45 35.43
CA ILE A 520 17.05 9.39 35.90
C ILE A 520 17.07 8.21 34.91
N CYS A 521 15.91 7.73 34.46
CA CYS A 521 15.83 6.69 33.42
C CYS A 521 16.56 7.09 32.13
N ARG A 522 16.42 8.36 31.69
CA ARG A 522 17.07 8.86 30.48
C ARG A 522 18.59 9.04 30.64
N MET A 523 19.07 9.45 31.82
CA MET A 523 20.52 9.45 32.11
C MET A 523 21.09 8.04 32.18
N TRP A 524 20.38 7.08 32.77
CA TRP A 524 20.82 5.68 32.86
C TRP A 524 20.83 4.99 31.49
N TYR A 525 19.89 5.34 30.61
CA TYR A 525 19.90 4.91 29.20
C TYR A 525 21.10 5.50 28.45
N LEU A 526 21.32 6.82 28.54
CA LEU A 526 22.46 7.50 27.88
C LEU A 526 23.83 7.12 28.46
N ALA A 527 23.90 6.65 29.70
CA ALA A 527 25.12 6.15 30.35
C ALA A 527 25.35 4.63 30.15
N GLY A 528 24.51 3.94 29.34
CA GLY A 528 24.67 2.52 29.04
C GLY A 528 24.31 1.56 30.20
N PHE A 529 23.69 2.06 31.28
CA PHE A 529 23.21 1.20 32.38
C PHE A 529 21.95 0.41 32.01
N PHE A 530 21.18 0.91 31.04
CA PHE A 530 20.20 0.10 30.31
C PHE A 530 20.78 -0.33 28.97
N ASN A 531 21.79 -1.20 29.03
CA ASN A 531 21.95 -2.17 27.94
C ASN A 531 20.70 -3.06 28.01
N VAL A 532 19.66 -2.68 27.27
CA VAL A 532 18.68 -3.66 26.82
C VAL A 532 19.37 -4.40 25.69
N ASP A 533 20.34 -5.23 26.07
CA ASP A 533 20.36 -6.56 25.51
C ASP A 533 18.93 -7.06 25.69
N MET A 534 18.12 -7.00 24.63
CA MET A 534 17.04 -7.96 24.55
C MET A 534 17.75 -9.29 24.78
N PRO A 535 17.42 -10.06 25.83
CA PRO A 535 17.98 -11.38 25.92
C PRO A 535 17.66 -12.02 24.57
N ASN A 536 18.66 -12.66 23.95
CA ASN A 536 18.37 -13.61 22.89
C ASN A 536 17.55 -14.70 23.58
N ILE A 537 16.22 -14.48 23.66
CA ILE A 537 15.27 -15.43 24.20
C ILE A 537 15.51 -16.66 23.35
N PRO A 538 15.99 -17.78 23.93
CA PRO A 538 16.26 -18.95 23.13
C PRO A 538 14.97 -19.31 22.42
N ALA A 539 15.00 -19.43 21.09
CA ALA A 539 13.80 -19.56 20.26
C ALA A 539 12.84 -20.68 20.72
N ARG A 540 13.37 -21.66 21.49
CA ARG A 540 12.64 -22.68 22.24
C ARG A 540 11.49 -22.21 23.14
N GLU A 541 11.48 -21.00 23.69
CA GLU A 541 10.42 -20.60 24.63
C GLU A 541 9.11 -20.17 23.95
N TYR A 542 9.18 -19.72 22.69
CA TYR A 542 8.03 -19.37 21.85
C TYR A 542 7.86 -20.26 20.61
N ALA A 543 8.72 -21.27 20.44
CA ALA A 543 8.61 -22.25 19.35
C ALA A 543 7.35 -23.09 19.52
N ILE A 544 6.38 -22.90 18.63
CA ILE A 544 5.25 -23.81 18.47
C ILE A 544 5.78 -25.12 17.90
N THR A 545 5.45 -26.23 18.54
CA THR A 545 5.82 -27.60 18.13
C THR A 545 4.56 -28.39 17.75
N GLU A 546 4.72 -29.52 17.05
CA GLU A 546 3.62 -30.34 16.53
C GLU A 546 2.65 -30.80 17.63
N ASP A 547 3.10 -30.96 18.88
CA ASP A 547 2.28 -31.36 20.03
C ASP A 547 1.37 -30.25 20.58
N LYS A 548 1.60 -28.99 20.16
CA LYS A 548 0.78 -27.83 20.53
C LYS A 548 -0.37 -27.56 19.57
N MET A 549 -0.45 -28.29 18.45
CA MET A 549 -1.48 -28.11 17.43
C MET A 549 -2.40 -29.33 17.37
N ALA A 550 -3.70 -29.10 17.58
CA ALA A 550 -4.73 -30.10 17.37
C ALA A 550 -5.14 -30.13 15.90
N PHE A 551 -4.90 -31.25 15.22
CA PHE A 551 -5.38 -31.47 13.85
C PHE A 551 -6.75 -32.15 13.90
N ILE A 552 -7.81 -31.41 13.59
CA ILE A 552 -9.20 -31.89 13.59
C ILE A 552 -9.66 -32.08 12.13
N VAL A 553 -9.85 -33.33 11.71
CA VAL A 553 -10.33 -33.69 10.37
C VAL A 553 -11.78 -34.16 10.43
N TYR A 554 -12.64 -33.66 9.55
CA TYR A 554 -14.05 -34.04 9.45
C TYR A 554 -14.45 -34.36 8.01
N SER A 555 -15.60 -35.00 7.80
CA SER A 555 -16.02 -35.41 6.45
C SER A 555 -16.47 -34.24 5.56
N SER A 556 -16.01 -34.20 4.30
CA SER A 556 -16.50 -33.27 3.30
C SER A 556 -17.94 -33.57 2.89
N MET A 557 -18.83 -32.61 3.13
CA MET A 557 -20.29 -32.73 2.95
C MET A 557 -20.75 -33.10 1.51
N TRP A 558 -19.87 -32.96 0.52
CA TRP A 558 -20.19 -33.19 -0.90
C TRP A 558 -19.86 -34.61 -1.39
N GLN A 559 -19.04 -35.36 -0.64
CA GLN A 559 -18.46 -36.63 -1.09
C GLN A 559 -18.20 -37.60 0.08
N GLU A 560 -19.13 -37.64 1.04
CA GLU A 560 -19.07 -38.43 2.29
C GLU A 560 -18.76 -39.93 2.05
N SER A 561 -19.12 -40.47 0.89
CA SER A 561 -18.84 -41.86 0.48
C SER A 561 -17.35 -42.23 0.42
N PHE A 562 -16.45 -41.26 0.27
CA PHE A 562 -14.99 -41.49 0.23
C PHE A 562 -14.32 -41.25 1.59
N PHE A 563 -15.08 -40.92 2.64
CA PHE A 563 -14.55 -40.56 3.96
C PHE A 563 -13.59 -41.62 4.53
N ALA A 564 -14.01 -42.89 4.53
CA ALA A 564 -13.19 -43.97 5.08
C ALA A 564 -11.86 -44.16 4.32
N GLU A 565 -11.89 -44.01 2.99
CA GLU A 565 -10.72 -44.14 2.12
C GLU A 565 -9.74 -42.96 2.31
N ARG A 566 -10.27 -41.73 2.37
CA ARG A 566 -9.50 -40.51 2.60
C ARG A 566 -8.87 -40.45 3.98
N ILE A 567 -9.61 -40.78 5.04
CA ILE A 567 -9.03 -40.87 6.39
C ILE A 567 -7.94 -41.94 6.46
N THR A 568 -8.08 -43.05 5.72
CA THR A 568 -7.01 -44.06 5.61
C THR A 568 -5.77 -43.48 4.92
N ALA A 569 -5.93 -42.80 3.78
CA ALA A 569 -4.83 -42.12 3.10
C ALA A 569 -4.15 -41.02 3.94
N ILE A 570 -4.91 -40.24 4.71
CA ILE A 570 -4.39 -39.23 5.65
C ILE A 570 -3.49 -39.90 6.71
N ARG A 571 -3.96 -41.01 7.31
CA ARG A 571 -3.19 -41.81 8.29
C ARG A 571 -1.94 -42.46 7.69
N GLU A 572 -1.96 -42.79 6.41
CA GLU A 572 -0.81 -43.33 5.67
C GLU A 572 0.19 -42.24 5.21
N THR A 573 -0.10 -40.96 5.43
CA THR A 573 0.66 -39.84 4.87
C THR A 573 0.98 -38.75 5.90
N TRP A 574 0.47 -37.52 5.73
CA TRP A 574 0.85 -36.36 6.53
C TRP A 574 0.50 -36.50 8.02
N ALA A 575 -0.46 -37.37 8.38
CA ALA A 575 -0.76 -37.63 9.79
C ALA A 575 0.37 -38.38 10.52
N GLN A 576 1.30 -39.02 9.80
CA GLN A 576 2.45 -39.71 10.39
C GLN A 576 3.49 -38.72 10.96
N THR A 577 3.45 -37.44 10.54
CA THR A 577 4.38 -36.40 11.00
C THR A 577 3.86 -35.60 12.19
N ILE A 578 2.70 -35.94 12.74
CA ILE A 578 2.07 -35.21 13.86
C ILE A 578 1.70 -36.15 15.03
N PRO A 579 1.74 -35.68 16.29
CA PRO A 579 1.48 -36.51 17.45
C PRO A 579 -0.02 -36.69 17.76
N HIS A 580 -0.91 -35.83 17.23
CA HIS A 580 -2.34 -35.81 17.58
C HIS A 580 -3.24 -35.49 16.38
N LEU A 581 -3.96 -36.52 15.89
CA LEU A 581 -4.98 -36.42 14.84
C LEU A 581 -6.36 -36.78 15.42
N TYR A 582 -7.26 -35.80 15.47
CA TYR A 582 -8.64 -35.98 15.87
C TYR A 582 -9.52 -36.12 14.63
N CYS A 583 -10.17 -37.27 14.45
CA CYS A 583 -11.07 -37.51 13.32
C CYS A 583 -12.51 -37.42 13.81
N VAL A 584 -13.33 -36.57 13.20
CA VAL A 584 -14.74 -36.42 13.54
C VAL A 584 -15.57 -37.41 12.72
N GLN A 585 -16.22 -38.34 13.41
CA GLN A 585 -17.05 -39.37 12.79
C GLN A 585 -18.19 -38.72 11.99
N THR A 586 -18.42 -39.25 10.80
CA THR A 586 -19.44 -38.70 9.91
C THR A 586 -20.87 -39.06 10.33
N LYS A 587 -21.83 -38.22 9.95
CA LYS A 587 -23.23 -38.33 10.41
C LYS A 587 -24.00 -39.46 9.71
N THR A 588 -23.66 -39.78 8.46
CA THR A 588 -24.36 -40.79 7.65
C THR A 588 -23.85 -42.19 8.01
N PRO A 589 -24.68 -43.08 8.60
CA PRO A 589 -24.24 -44.37 9.14
C PRO A 589 -23.49 -45.26 8.14
N GLU A 590 -23.86 -45.21 6.87
CA GLU A 590 -23.30 -46.00 5.78
C GLU A 590 -21.81 -45.68 5.51
N TYR A 591 -21.36 -44.50 5.91
CA TYR A 591 -19.99 -44.00 5.68
C TYR A 591 -19.18 -43.85 6.97
N GLN A 592 -19.72 -44.31 8.10
CA GLN A 592 -19.04 -44.28 9.40
C GLN A 592 -17.84 -45.23 9.43
N LEU A 593 -16.73 -44.75 10.02
CA LEU A 593 -15.59 -45.60 10.32
C LEU A 593 -16.01 -46.67 11.36
N PRO A 594 -15.68 -47.96 11.14
CA PRO A 594 -16.06 -49.01 12.08
C PRO A 594 -15.31 -48.83 13.40
N ALA A 595 -15.96 -49.16 14.53
CA ALA A 595 -15.40 -48.99 15.87
C ALA A 595 -14.05 -49.73 16.09
N SER A 596 -13.77 -50.76 15.29
CA SER A 596 -12.50 -51.49 15.27
C SER A 596 -11.31 -50.70 14.69
N THR A 597 -11.53 -49.49 14.15
CA THR A 597 -10.43 -48.58 13.77
C THR A 597 -9.60 -48.08 14.96
N GLN A 598 -10.05 -48.35 16.21
CA GLN A 598 -9.25 -48.23 17.44
C GLN A 598 -8.13 -49.30 17.58
N ALA A 599 -7.54 -49.75 16.47
CA ALA A 599 -6.48 -50.75 16.48
C ALA A 599 -5.19 -50.19 17.10
N ARG A 600 -5.05 -50.33 18.43
CA ARG A 600 -3.80 -50.10 19.17
C ARG A 600 -2.74 -51.12 18.72
N THR A 601 -1.99 -50.80 17.68
CA THR A 601 -0.65 -51.36 17.48
C THR A 601 0.36 -50.56 18.31
N LYS A 602 1.48 -51.18 18.69
CA LYS A 602 2.46 -50.63 19.66
C LYS A 602 3.26 -49.41 19.16
N THR A 603 2.89 -48.80 18.03
CA THR A 603 3.70 -47.81 17.30
C THR A 603 2.98 -46.50 16.97
N GLU A 604 1.65 -46.38 17.17
CA GLU A 604 0.90 -45.15 16.83
C GLU A 604 0.24 -44.50 18.07
N PRO A 605 0.92 -43.54 18.74
CA PRO A 605 0.22 -42.50 19.47
C PRO A 605 -0.33 -41.46 18.47
N GLY A 606 -1.63 -41.17 18.53
CA GLY A 606 -2.15 -39.91 17.96
C GLY A 606 -3.56 -39.90 17.39
N PHE A 607 -4.05 -40.99 16.81
CA PHE A 607 -5.39 -41.00 16.20
C PHE A 607 -6.51 -41.14 17.24
N LYS A 608 -7.48 -40.21 17.23
CA LYS A 608 -8.67 -40.23 18.10
C LYS A 608 -9.95 -39.98 17.30
N LEU A 609 -10.80 -41.00 17.20
CA LEU A 609 -12.13 -40.87 16.62
C LEU A 609 -13.09 -40.18 17.61
N LEU A 610 -13.61 -39.02 17.23
CA LEU A 610 -14.60 -38.24 17.96
C LEU A 610 -15.98 -38.54 17.37
N VAL A 611 -16.86 -39.18 18.13
CA VAL A 611 -18.24 -39.47 17.71
C VAL A 611 -19.19 -38.43 18.31
N PRO A 612 -19.81 -37.54 17.50
CA PRO A 612 -20.81 -36.60 18.01
C PRO A 612 -22.06 -37.35 18.50
N PRO A 613 -22.67 -36.94 19.63
CA PRO A 613 -23.99 -37.43 20.01
C PRO A 613 -25.04 -36.94 18.99
N ALA A 614 -26.18 -37.64 18.89
CA ALA A 614 -27.23 -37.34 17.90
C ALA A 614 -27.73 -35.88 17.95
N SER A 615 -27.75 -35.26 19.14
CA SER A 615 -28.10 -33.84 19.34
C SER A 615 -27.11 -32.84 18.74
N GLN A 616 -25.88 -33.26 18.43
CA GLN A 616 -24.79 -32.42 17.92
C GLN A 616 -24.28 -32.89 16.54
N ALA A 617 -24.90 -33.93 15.95
CA ALA A 617 -24.55 -34.46 14.62
C ALA A 617 -24.75 -33.45 13.46
N ALA A 618 -25.48 -32.35 13.71
CA ALA A 618 -25.66 -31.22 12.78
C ALA A 618 -24.57 -30.13 12.91
N THR A 619 -23.71 -30.20 13.93
CA THR A 619 -22.60 -29.27 14.19
C THR A 619 -21.35 -30.06 14.66
N PRO A 620 -20.87 -31.02 13.83
CA PRO A 620 -19.83 -31.97 14.23
C PRO A 620 -18.48 -31.31 14.55
N VAL A 621 -18.12 -30.21 13.86
CA VAL A 621 -16.85 -29.52 14.10
C VAL A 621 -16.91 -28.70 15.39
N THR A 622 -18.06 -28.10 15.70
CA THR A 622 -18.29 -27.42 16.99
C THR A 622 -18.16 -28.38 18.18
N PHE A 623 -18.74 -29.59 18.05
CA PHE A 623 -18.54 -30.65 19.04
C PHE A 623 -17.06 -31.02 19.18
N ALA A 624 -16.33 -31.14 18.06
CA ALA A 624 -14.91 -31.47 18.07
C ALA A 624 -14.04 -30.39 18.73
N ILE A 625 -14.23 -29.11 18.40
CA ILE A 625 -13.53 -27.97 19.03
C ILE A 625 -13.74 -28.01 20.55
N ASN A 626 -14.99 -28.09 21.01
CA ASN A 626 -15.32 -28.11 22.44
C ASN A 626 -14.65 -29.30 23.14
N LYS A 627 -14.81 -30.50 22.57
CA LYS A 627 -14.31 -31.74 23.16
C LYS A 627 -12.78 -31.81 23.19
N VAL A 628 -12.09 -31.33 22.16
CA VAL A 628 -10.62 -31.30 22.15
C VAL A 628 -10.09 -30.23 23.10
N ALA A 629 -10.69 -29.04 23.14
CA ALA A 629 -10.30 -27.99 24.09
C ALA A 629 -10.50 -28.41 25.56
N GLU A 630 -11.54 -29.21 25.86
CA GLU A 630 -11.82 -29.71 27.21
C GLU A 630 -10.99 -30.94 27.60
N GLU A 631 -10.81 -31.91 26.71
CA GLU A 631 -10.08 -33.16 27.00
C GLU A 631 -8.57 -33.05 26.76
N ALA A 632 -8.10 -32.00 26.07
CA ALA A 632 -6.70 -31.75 25.75
C ALA A 632 -6.34 -30.24 25.77
N PRO A 633 -6.47 -29.56 26.94
CA PRO A 633 -6.26 -28.11 27.08
C PRO A 633 -4.80 -27.65 26.93
N TYR A 634 -3.87 -28.56 26.62
CA TYR A 634 -2.47 -28.24 26.31
C TYR A 634 -2.26 -27.81 24.85
N HIS A 635 -3.28 -27.97 24.00
CA HIS A 635 -3.27 -27.45 22.64
C HIS A 635 -3.41 -25.92 22.64
N GLN A 636 -2.53 -25.28 21.89
CA GLN A 636 -2.44 -23.84 21.70
C GLN A 636 -3.08 -23.39 20.38
N TRP A 637 -3.14 -24.30 19.40
CA TRP A 637 -3.69 -24.06 18.07
C TRP A 637 -4.60 -25.20 17.64
N PHE A 638 -5.70 -24.88 16.96
CA PHE A 638 -6.75 -25.81 16.53
C PHE A 638 -6.92 -25.68 15.03
N TYR A 639 -6.34 -26.62 14.29
CA TYR A 639 -6.47 -26.70 12.84
C TYR A 639 -7.68 -27.56 12.47
N LEU A 640 -8.58 -27.04 11.64
CA LEU A 640 -9.77 -27.72 11.16
C LEU A 640 -9.63 -27.93 9.66
N ALA A 641 -9.81 -29.17 9.18
CA ALA A 641 -9.77 -29.49 7.76
C ALA A 641 -10.78 -30.56 7.35
N ALA A 642 -11.27 -30.47 6.13
CA ALA A 642 -12.01 -31.55 5.51
C ALA A 642 -11.11 -32.76 5.18
N ASP A 643 -11.69 -33.95 5.12
CA ASP A 643 -11.04 -35.20 4.72
C ASP A 643 -10.43 -35.18 3.31
N SER A 644 -10.87 -34.26 2.45
CA SER A 644 -10.34 -34.03 1.10
C SER A 644 -9.16 -33.05 1.06
N SER A 645 -8.53 -32.76 2.21
CA SER A 645 -7.38 -31.85 2.30
C SER A 645 -6.06 -32.59 2.51
N TYR A 646 -5.07 -32.27 1.67
CA TYR A 646 -3.67 -32.57 1.92
C TYR A 646 -3.03 -31.43 2.70
N VAL A 647 -2.31 -31.75 3.79
CA VAL A 647 -1.72 -30.78 4.71
C VAL A 647 -0.20 -30.94 4.73
N ILE A 648 0.52 -29.83 4.88
CA ILE A 648 1.96 -29.80 5.18
C ILE A 648 2.12 -29.26 6.61
N PRO A 649 2.11 -30.12 7.65
CA PRO A 649 2.08 -29.68 9.04
C PRO A 649 3.21 -28.73 9.43
N ALA A 650 4.42 -28.97 8.90
CA ALA A 650 5.58 -28.11 9.07
C ALA A 650 5.30 -26.65 8.64
N ASN A 651 4.60 -26.45 7.52
CA ASN A 651 4.29 -25.12 7.00
C ASN A 651 3.14 -24.45 7.80
N LEU A 652 2.16 -25.22 8.30
CA LEU A 652 1.16 -24.69 9.25
C LEU A 652 1.78 -24.23 10.57
N ILE A 653 2.75 -24.98 11.09
CA ILE A 653 3.45 -24.62 12.33
C ILE A 653 4.33 -23.39 12.08
N HIS A 654 5.05 -23.34 10.96
CA HIS A 654 5.83 -22.18 10.54
C HIS A 654 5.00 -20.89 10.49
N LEU A 655 3.79 -20.95 9.92
CA LEU A 655 2.86 -19.81 9.79
C LEU A 655 2.51 -19.14 11.13
N VAL A 656 2.53 -19.88 12.25
CA VAL A 656 2.18 -19.38 13.58
C VAL A 656 3.37 -19.21 14.53
N GLN A 657 4.60 -19.35 14.04
CA GLN A 657 5.78 -19.16 14.87
C GLN A 657 5.88 -17.71 15.38
N GLY A 658 5.98 -17.58 16.70
CA GLY A 658 6.07 -16.29 17.39
C GLY A 658 4.75 -15.56 17.63
N LEU A 659 3.59 -16.13 17.23
CA LEU A 659 2.28 -15.60 17.59
C LEU A 659 1.83 -16.11 18.96
N ASP A 660 1.35 -15.24 19.86
CA ASP A 660 0.80 -15.67 21.16
C ASP A 660 -0.52 -16.46 20.97
N PRO A 661 -0.57 -17.76 21.32
CA PRO A 661 -1.79 -18.55 21.14
C PRO A 661 -2.97 -18.14 22.03
N ASN A 662 -2.76 -17.33 23.07
CA ASN A 662 -3.84 -16.81 23.92
C ASN A 662 -4.53 -15.59 23.28
N GLU A 663 -3.90 -14.95 22.31
CA GLU A 663 -4.50 -13.88 21.52
C GLU A 663 -5.41 -14.44 20.40
N PRO A 664 -6.57 -13.82 20.10
CA PRO A 664 -7.57 -14.41 19.24
C PRO A 664 -7.29 -14.20 17.74
N TYR A 665 -6.44 -15.07 17.19
CA TYR A 665 -6.20 -15.24 15.76
C TYR A 665 -7.18 -16.22 15.09
N PHE A 666 -7.76 -15.80 13.96
CA PHE A 666 -8.56 -16.63 13.04
C PHE A 666 -7.94 -16.61 11.63
N LEU A 667 -7.28 -17.70 11.27
CA LEU A 667 -6.45 -17.81 10.06
C LEU A 667 -7.03 -18.85 9.08
N GLY A 668 -6.78 -18.69 7.79
CA GLY A 668 -7.21 -19.60 6.72
C GLY A 668 -7.16 -18.88 5.37
N HIS A 669 -7.95 -19.33 4.39
CA HIS A 669 -8.18 -18.59 3.13
C HIS A 669 -9.45 -17.71 3.25
N PRO A 670 -9.33 -16.36 3.36
CA PRO A 670 -10.46 -15.49 3.64
C PRO A 670 -11.35 -15.27 2.41
N LEU A 671 -12.64 -15.55 2.59
CA LEU A 671 -13.71 -15.37 1.61
C LEU A 671 -14.72 -14.34 2.14
N LEU A 672 -15.00 -13.29 1.39
CA LEU A 672 -16.04 -12.30 1.64
C LEU A 672 -17.35 -12.71 0.99
N LEU A 673 -18.42 -12.88 1.78
CA LEU A 673 -19.76 -13.12 1.22
C LEU A 673 -20.31 -11.86 0.51
N PRO A 674 -20.78 -11.98 -0.74
CA PRO A 674 -21.33 -10.85 -1.50
C PRO A 674 -22.66 -10.38 -0.90
N THR A 675 -22.92 -9.07 -1.01
CA THR A 675 -24.10 -8.42 -0.41
C THR A 675 -25.38 -8.56 -1.24
N SER A 676 -25.27 -9.01 -2.50
CA SER A 676 -26.37 -9.20 -3.44
C SER A 676 -26.02 -10.23 -4.53
N GLY A 677 -27.04 -10.77 -5.22
CA GLY A 677 -26.88 -11.79 -6.27
C GLY A 677 -27.20 -13.20 -5.79
N GLN A 678 -27.19 -14.18 -6.71
CA GLN A 678 -27.57 -15.59 -6.46
C GLN A 678 -26.78 -16.30 -5.34
N TYR A 679 -25.65 -15.70 -4.96
CA TYR A 679 -24.68 -16.21 -4.00
C TYR A 679 -24.68 -15.43 -2.67
N SER A 680 -25.50 -14.38 -2.55
CA SER A 680 -25.58 -13.56 -1.34
C SER A 680 -26.43 -14.21 -0.24
N TRP A 681 -26.03 -14.01 1.01
CA TRP A 681 -26.78 -14.43 2.20
C TRP A 681 -27.28 -13.20 2.95
N PRO A 682 -28.56 -12.80 2.82
CA PRO A 682 -29.06 -11.52 3.33
C PRO A 682 -28.84 -11.28 4.84
N LYS A 683 -28.74 -12.36 5.64
CA LYS A 683 -28.49 -12.29 7.09
C LYS A 683 -27.00 -12.21 7.47
N LEU A 684 -26.10 -12.46 6.52
CA LEU A 684 -24.64 -12.55 6.73
C LEU A 684 -23.89 -11.44 5.98
N ASN A 685 -24.54 -10.28 5.79
CA ASN A 685 -24.02 -9.15 5.02
C ASN A 685 -22.55 -8.85 5.37
N ARG A 686 -21.69 -8.85 4.34
CA ARG A 686 -20.22 -8.68 4.41
C ARG A 686 -19.53 -9.55 5.49
N LEU A 687 -19.97 -10.78 5.68
CA LEU A 687 -19.24 -11.75 6.50
C LEU A 687 -17.99 -12.22 5.73
N VAL A 688 -16.82 -11.92 6.27
CA VAL A 688 -15.58 -12.61 5.90
C VAL A 688 -15.51 -13.92 6.70
N PHE A 689 -15.24 -15.03 6.02
CA PHE A 689 -15.06 -16.35 6.62
C PHE A 689 -13.86 -17.06 6.01
N ASN A 690 -13.16 -17.88 6.79
CA ASN A 690 -12.17 -18.80 6.24
C ASN A 690 -12.87 -20.06 5.72
N SER A 691 -12.53 -20.49 4.51
CA SER A 691 -13.10 -21.70 3.91
C SER A 691 -12.82 -22.95 4.74
N MET A 692 -13.82 -23.84 4.85
CA MET A 692 -13.67 -25.20 5.38
C MET A 692 -12.65 -26.09 4.63
N ALA A 693 -12.07 -25.63 3.50
CA ALA A 693 -10.86 -26.23 2.93
C ALA A 693 -9.76 -26.43 3.98
N GLY A 694 -9.57 -25.43 4.85
CA GLY A 694 -8.79 -25.52 6.07
C GLY A 694 -8.66 -24.16 6.75
N LEU A 695 -8.87 -24.15 8.07
CA LEU A 695 -8.77 -22.94 8.89
C LEU A 695 -8.10 -23.26 10.23
N LEU A 696 -7.50 -22.25 10.83
CA LEU A 696 -6.66 -22.37 12.02
C LEU A 696 -7.10 -21.34 13.06
N LEU A 697 -7.45 -21.83 14.25
CA LEU A 697 -7.84 -21.01 15.39
C LEU A 697 -6.76 -21.09 16.47
N SER A 698 -6.37 -19.94 17.00
CA SER A 698 -5.67 -19.84 18.28
C SER A 698 -6.55 -20.34 19.43
N LYS A 699 -5.93 -20.71 20.56
CA LYS A 699 -6.64 -21.02 21.80
C LYS A 699 -7.51 -19.83 22.24
N GLY A 700 -7.02 -18.58 22.14
CA GLY A 700 -7.80 -17.37 22.41
C GLY A 700 -9.07 -17.27 21.56
N ALA A 701 -8.95 -17.51 20.25
CA ALA A 701 -10.11 -17.51 19.35
C ALA A 701 -11.08 -18.66 19.65
N VAL A 702 -10.60 -19.82 20.09
CA VAL A 702 -11.46 -20.93 20.55
C VAL A 702 -12.22 -20.57 21.81
N GLU A 703 -11.60 -19.93 22.80
CA GLU A 703 -12.27 -19.50 24.04
C GLU A 703 -13.38 -18.49 23.75
N GLU A 704 -13.09 -17.49 22.93
CA GLU A 704 -14.08 -16.48 22.51
C GLU A 704 -15.20 -17.07 21.63
N TYR A 705 -14.86 -17.99 20.72
CA TYR A 705 -15.85 -18.76 19.96
C TYR A 705 -16.81 -19.53 20.88
N LYS A 706 -16.29 -20.21 21.90
CA LYS A 706 -17.13 -20.95 22.88
C LYS A 706 -18.08 -20.01 23.62
N ILE A 707 -17.63 -18.81 24.01
CA ILE A 707 -18.47 -17.77 24.62
C ILE A 707 -19.59 -17.34 23.66
N ALA A 708 -19.28 -17.10 22.38
CA ALA A 708 -20.28 -16.75 21.37
C ALA A 708 -21.36 -17.85 21.20
N VAL A 709 -20.94 -19.12 21.16
CA VAL A 709 -21.84 -20.28 21.02
C VAL A 709 -22.80 -20.38 22.20
N VAL A 710 -22.30 -20.23 23.44
CA VAL A 710 -23.13 -20.20 24.66
C VAL A 710 -24.10 -19.00 24.64
N ASN A 711 -23.69 -17.87 24.08
CA ASN A 711 -24.54 -16.69 23.86
C ASN A 711 -25.50 -16.82 22.66
N GLY A 712 -25.67 -18.02 22.08
CA GLY A 712 -26.69 -18.32 21.07
C GLY A 712 -26.38 -17.80 19.65
N CYS A 713 -25.10 -17.54 19.30
CA CYS A 713 -24.75 -17.10 17.94
C CYS A 713 -25.18 -18.12 16.86
N TYR A 714 -25.18 -19.41 17.20
CA TYR A 714 -25.60 -20.51 16.32
C TYR A 714 -27.08 -20.42 15.90
N ASP A 715 -27.95 -19.96 16.79
CA ASP A 715 -29.39 -19.81 16.52
C ASP A 715 -29.69 -18.57 15.66
N ARG A 716 -28.78 -17.58 15.67
CA ARG A 716 -28.86 -16.39 14.81
C ARG A 716 -28.43 -16.71 13.37
N CYS A 717 -27.47 -17.61 13.19
CA CYS A 717 -27.00 -18.09 11.88
C CYS A 717 -27.83 -19.29 11.35
N VAL A 718 -29.13 -19.08 11.15
CA VAL A 718 -30.04 -20.13 10.63
C VAL A 718 -29.67 -20.51 9.19
N SER A 719 -29.60 -21.82 8.93
CA SER A 719 -29.22 -22.44 7.64
C SER A 719 -27.78 -22.24 7.16
N CYS A 720 -26.92 -21.54 7.92
CA CYS A 720 -25.50 -21.37 7.59
C CYS A 720 -24.72 -22.70 7.54
N GLY A 721 -23.72 -22.79 6.65
CA GLY A 721 -22.64 -23.80 6.72
C GLY A 721 -21.79 -23.64 7.98
N GLU A 722 -21.05 -24.68 8.40
CA GLU A 722 -20.35 -24.66 9.70
C GLU A 722 -19.16 -23.68 9.72
N ASP A 723 -18.48 -23.45 8.59
CA ASP A 723 -17.52 -22.34 8.40
C ASP A 723 -18.17 -20.97 8.58
N LEU A 724 -19.32 -20.74 7.92
CA LEU A 724 -20.08 -19.50 8.06
C LEU A 724 -20.55 -19.27 9.51
N LYS A 725 -20.90 -20.33 10.24
CA LYS A 725 -21.25 -20.23 11.67
C LYS A 725 -20.04 -19.88 12.53
N ILE A 726 -18.90 -20.53 12.32
CA ILE A 726 -17.65 -20.21 13.05
C ILE A 726 -17.29 -18.74 12.84
N ALA A 727 -17.24 -18.28 11.60
CA ALA A 727 -16.93 -16.88 11.27
C ALA A 727 -17.98 -15.90 11.82
N PHE A 728 -19.27 -16.22 11.74
CA PHE A 728 -20.34 -15.37 12.29
C PHE A 728 -20.21 -15.20 13.81
N CYS A 729 -19.96 -16.30 14.53
CA CYS A 729 -19.77 -16.30 15.97
C CYS A 729 -18.52 -15.55 16.42
N LEU A 730 -17.39 -15.73 15.72
CA LEU A 730 -16.15 -14.98 15.95
C LEU A 730 -16.36 -13.47 15.73
N ARG A 731 -17.07 -13.10 14.65
CA ARG A 731 -17.40 -11.70 14.35
C ARG A 731 -18.27 -11.04 15.43
N GLU A 732 -19.19 -11.78 16.07
CA GLU A 732 -19.95 -11.27 17.23
C GLU A 732 -19.07 -11.00 18.47
N ARG A 733 -17.83 -11.51 18.50
CA ARG A 733 -16.80 -11.23 19.51
C ARG A 733 -15.76 -10.21 19.05
N GLY A 734 -15.89 -9.66 17.84
CA GLY A 734 -14.92 -8.74 17.25
C GLY A 734 -13.69 -9.42 16.65
N ILE A 735 -13.73 -10.73 16.42
CA ILE A 735 -12.63 -11.52 15.83
C ILE A 735 -12.91 -11.74 14.34
N PHE A 736 -11.93 -11.44 13.49
CA PHE A 736 -12.07 -11.47 12.04
C PHE A 736 -11.00 -12.35 11.39
N ALA A 737 -11.26 -12.80 10.15
CA ALA A 737 -10.29 -13.57 9.39
C ALA A 737 -9.13 -12.66 8.95
N LEU A 738 -7.89 -13.08 9.22
CA LEU A 738 -6.69 -12.31 8.91
C LEU A 738 -6.01 -12.80 7.63
N ASP A 739 -5.17 -11.96 7.02
CA ASP A 739 -4.37 -12.36 5.86
C ASP A 739 -3.34 -13.44 6.24
N THR A 740 -3.26 -14.48 5.42
CA THR A 740 -2.36 -15.62 5.58
C THR A 740 -1.41 -15.80 4.40
N ARG A 741 -1.49 -14.91 3.40
CA ARG A 741 -0.59 -14.93 2.25
C ARG A 741 0.84 -14.63 2.69
N ASP A 742 1.77 -15.12 1.90
CA ASP A 742 3.21 -14.98 2.10
C ASP A 742 3.63 -13.50 2.04
N GLU A 743 4.25 -13.00 3.09
CA GLU A 743 4.54 -11.56 3.26
C GLU A 743 5.48 -10.99 2.19
N ILE A 744 6.32 -11.83 1.59
CA ILE A 744 7.29 -11.42 0.55
C ILE A 744 6.66 -11.50 -0.84
N THR A 745 5.91 -12.57 -1.12
CA THR A 745 5.41 -12.88 -2.48
C THR A 745 3.93 -12.56 -2.69
N SER A 746 3.18 -12.25 -1.63
CA SER A 746 1.72 -12.09 -1.60
C SER A 746 0.92 -13.29 -2.14
N ARG A 747 1.53 -14.49 -2.14
CA ARG A 747 0.93 -15.73 -2.66
C ARG A 747 0.18 -16.50 -1.59
N ASP A 748 -0.82 -17.25 -2.02
CA ASP A 748 -1.66 -18.04 -1.12
C ASP A 748 -0.87 -19.14 -0.39
N VAL A 749 -1.17 -19.29 0.90
CA VAL A 749 -0.67 -20.38 1.78
C VAL A 749 -1.75 -21.45 1.97
N PHE A 750 -3.01 -21.06 2.10
CA PHE A 750 -4.17 -21.95 2.18
C PHE A 750 -4.85 -22.03 0.81
N HIS A 751 -4.82 -23.21 0.19
CA HIS A 751 -5.40 -23.40 -1.14
C HIS A 751 -6.73 -24.13 -1.08
N ILE A 752 -7.80 -23.45 -1.50
CA ILE A 752 -9.16 -24.03 -1.60
C ILE A 752 -9.34 -24.99 -2.79
N PHE A 753 -8.26 -25.31 -3.51
CA PHE A 753 -8.24 -26.23 -4.66
C PHE A 753 -7.06 -27.19 -4.62
N SER A 754 -7.13 -28.25 -5.42
CA SER A 754 -6.05 -29.23 -5.55
C SER A 754 -4.87 -28.61 -6.32
N PRO A 755 -3.62 -29.09 -6.10
CA PRO A 755 -2.44 -28.54 -6.78
C PRO A 755 -2.60 -28.59 -8.30
N GLY A 756 -3.31 -29.61 -8.78
CA GLY A 756 -3.61 -29.84 -10.18
C GLY A 756 -4.50 -28.76 -10.80
N SER A 757 -5.60 -28.42 -10.14
CA SER A 757 -6.52 -27.35 -10.56
C SER A 757 -5.83 -25.99 -10.58
N LEU A 758 -5.00 -25.71 -9.57
CA LEU A 758 -4.24 -24.46 -9.46
C LEU A 758 -3.26 -24.26 -10.60
N VAL A 759 -2.56 -25.30 -11.07
CA VAL A 759 -1.49 -25.12 -12.09
C VAL A 759 -1.94 -25.42 -13.53
N ASN A 760 -3.16 -25.92 -13.74
CA ASN A 760 -3.65 -26.43 -15.03
C ASN A 760 -4.98 -25.84 -15.50
N ASN A 761 -5.48 -24.76 -14.89
CA ASN A 761 -6.69 -24.14 -15.39
C ASN A 761 -6.43 -23.54 -16.79
N ALA A 762 -7.22 -23.92 -17.80
CA ALA A 762 -7.02 -23.44 -19.17
C ALA A 762 -7.34 -21.93 -19.35
N ARG A 763 -7.95 -21.28 -18.34
CA ARG A 763 -8.21 -19.83 -18.31
C ARG A 763 -6.97 -18.97 -18.01
N THR A 764 -5.76 -19.55 -18.04
CA THR A 764 -4.49 -18.88 -17.67
C THR A 764 -3.95 -17.82 -18.62
N ASN A 765 -4.52 -17.61 -19.80
CA ASN A 765 -3.99 -16.65 -20.79
C ASN A 765 -4.56 -15.23 -20.62
N GLY A 766 -4.42 -14.64 -19.43
CA GLY A 766 -4.51 -13.19 -19.22
C GLY A 766 -5.86 -12.51 -19.52
N THR A 767 -6.95 -13.27 -19.65
CA THR A 767 -8.28 -12.74 -20.00
C THR A 767 -9.31 -13.01 -18.88
N TYR A 768 -9.07 -12.42 -17.72
CA TYR A 768 -10.02 -12.46 -16.60
C TYR A 768 -11.06 -11.35 -16.72
N ASP A 769 -12.19 -11.69 -17.33
CA ASP A 769 -13.43 -10.91 -17.24
C ASP A 769 -14.06 -11.13 -15.85
N TYR A 770 -13.78 -10.21 -14.92
CA TYR A 770 -14.33 -10.21 -13.56
C TYR A 770 -15.78 -9.69 -13.48
N THR A 771 -16.54 -9.64 -14.59
CA THR A 771 -17.98 -9.37 -14.49
C THR A 771 -18.70 -10.51 -13.75
N PRO A 772 -19.76 -10.23 -12.97
CA PRO A 772 -20.53 -11.26 -12.25
C PRO A 772 -21.17 -12.36 -13.13
N ALA A 773 -21.13 -12.22 -14.46
CA ALA A 773 -21.62 -13.20 -15.42
C ALA A 773 -20.56 -14.27 -15.81
N ASN A 774 -19.28 -13.89 -15.81
CA ASN A 774 -18.17 -14.73 -16.28
C ASN A 774 -17.17 -15.10 -15.17
N CYS A 775 -17.25 -14.43 -14.02
CA CYS A 775 -16.42 -14.70 -12.86
C CYS A 775 -16.91 -15.93 -12.07
N ASP A 776 -16.05 -16.93 -11.87
CA ASP A 776 -16.39 -18.09 -11.05
C ASP A 776 -16.60 -17.68 -9.58
N TRP A 777 -17.49 -18.38 -8.87
CA TRP A 777 -17.88 -18.04 -7.49
C TRP A 777 -16.69 -17.83 -6.53
N TYR A 778 -15.61 -18.60 -6.69
CA TYR A 778 -14.44 -18.52 -5.83
C TYR A 778 -13.62 -17.24 -6.02
N GLN A 779 -13.59 -16.67 -7.24
CA GLN A 779 -12.96 -15.37 -7.51
C GLN A 779 -13.85 -14.22 -7.03
N LEU A 780 -15.18 -14.38 -7.06
CA LEU A 780 -16.13 -13.42 -6.50
C LEU A 780 -16.11 -13.38 -4.97
N TYR A 781 -15.72 -14.48 -4.34
CA TYR A 781 -15.71 -14.63 -2.88
C TYR A 781 -14.34 -14.32 -2.28
N SER A 782 -13.23 -14.70 -2.92
CA SER A 782 -11.92 -14.51 -2.28
C SER A 782 -11.60 -13.02 -2.11
N MET A 783 -11.02 -12.68 -0.95
CA MET A 783 -10.57 -11.31 -0.68
C MET A 783 -9.44 -10.87 -1.62
N TRP A 784 -8.72 -11.83 -2.21
CA TRP A 784 -7.66 -11.59 -3.19
C TRP A 784 -7.82 -12.53 -4.39
N PRO A 785 -7.57 -12.08 -5.65
CA PRO A 785 -7.75 -12.94 -6.81
C PRO A 785 -6.84 -14.17 -6.78
N ILE A 786 -7.44 -15.37 -6.73
CA ILE A 786 -6.70 -16.63 -6.63
C ILE A 786 -5.98 -16.89 -7.96
N GLN A 787 -4.66 -16.87 -7.93
CA GLN A 787 -3.84 -17.09 -9.11
C GLN A 787 -3.88 -18.56 -9.53
N MET A 788 -4.34 -18.85 -10.75
CA MET A 788 -4.51 -20.22 -11.28
C MET A 788 -3.35 -20.63 -12.20
N ASN A 789 -2.10 -20.36 -11.80
CA ASN A 789 -0.88 -20.67 -12.54
C ASN A 789 0.25 -21.13 -11.59
N LEU A 790 1.51 -21.23 -12.07
CA LEU A 790 2.67 -21.61 -11.23
C LEU A 790 3.08 -20.55 -10.18
N ASP A 791 2.42 -19.39 -10.19
CA ASP A 791 2.58 -18.32 -9.22
C ASP A 791 1.41 -18.25 -8.21
N CYS A 792 0.51 -19.24 -8.23
CA CYS A 792 -0.55 -19.47 -7.23
C CYS A 792 -0.09 -19.38 -5.77
N CYS A 793 1.11 -19.91 -5.53
CA CYS A 793 1.38 -20.59 -4.28
C CYS A 793 2.69 -20.14 -3.67
N SER A 794 2.66 -19.85 -2.37
CA SER A 794 3.83 -19.60 -1.55
C SER A 794 4.79 -20.80 -1.56
N SER A 795 6.08 -20.56 -1.31
CA SER A 795 7.05 -21.60 -0.92
C SER A 795 6.68 -22.29 0.40
N HIS A 796 5.84 -21.65 1.22
CA HIS A 796 5.31 -22.09 2.51
C HIS A 796 3.84 -22.54 2.42
N SER A 797 3.36 -23.00 1.25
CA SER A 797 1.98 -23.48 1.09
C SER A 797 1.68 -24.59 2.09
N ALA A 798 0.59 -24.45 2.85
CA ALA A 798 0.32 -25.27 4.02
C ALA A 798 -0.78 -26.33 3.80
N LEU A 799 -1.64 -26.11 2.80
CA LEU A 799 -2.85 -26.86 2.53
C LEU A 799 -3.15 -26.92 1.03
N PHE A 800 -3.63 -28.06 0.52
CA PHE A 800 -4.38 -28.14 -0.73
C PHE A 800 -5.68 -28.94 -0.54
N HIS A 801 -6.80 -28.44 -1.06
CA HIS A 801 -8.12 -29.02 -0.88
C HIS A 801 -8.64 -29.77 -2.13
N TYR A 802 -9.84 -30.36 -2.06
CA TYR A 802 -10.46 -31.17 -3.13
C TYR A 802 -9.57 -32.31 -3.67
N THR A 803 -8.81 -32.95 -2.80
CA THR A 803 -8.01 -34.14 -3.12
C THR A 803 -8.74 -35.44 -2.83
N ASN A 804 -8.50 -36.47 -3.65
CA ASN A 804 -8.90 -37.85 -3.39
C ASN A 804 -7.79 -38.63 -2.63
N ALA A 805 -8.09 -39.87 -2.21
CA ALA A 805 -7.16 -40.67 -1.41
C ALA A 805 -5.83 -40.98 -2.14
N GLU A 806 -5.88 -41.27 -3.44
CA GLU A 806 -4.67 -41.48 -4.27
C GLU A 806 -3.89 -40.18 -4.48
N GLU A 807 -4.58 -39.04 -4.63
CA GLU A 807 -3.94 -37.72 -4.67
C GLU A 807 -3.22 -37.39 -3.36
N ILE A 808 -3.82 -37.69 -2.20
CA ILE A 808 -3.20 -37.50 -0.88
C ILE A 808 -1.90 -38.32 -0.78
N ARG A 809 -1.93 -39.60 -1.18
CA ARG A 809 -0.73 -40.47 -1.25
C ARG A 809 0.32 -39.98 -2.24
N ALA A 810 -0.11 -39.53 -3.42
CA ALA A 810 0.78 -39.04 -4.46
C ALA A 810 1.46 -37.71 -4.08
N ILE A 811 0.73 -36.77 -3.47
CA ILE A 811 1.30 -35.51 -2.96
C ILE A 811 2.32 -35.80 -1.84
N HIS A 812 2.00 -36.71 -0.91
CA HIS A 812 2.94 -37.11 0.14
C HIS A 812 4.24 -37.72 -0.43
N THR A 813 4.10 -38.62 -1.41
CA THR A 813 5.24 -39.23 -2.11
C THR A 813 6.10 -38.14 -2.80
N MET A 814 5.45 -37.17 -3.47
CA MET A 814 6.10 -36.05 -4.16
C MET A 814 6.75 -35.02 -3.23
N LEU A 815 6.44 -35.00 -1.93
CA LEU A 815 7.07 -34.12 -0.94
C LEU A 815 8.17 -34.87 -0.16
N TYR A 816 7.83 -35.98 0.46
CA TYR A 816 8.69 -36.62 1.47
C TYR A 816 9.50 -37.80 0.95
N GLN A 817 9.02 -38.50 -0.10
CA GLN A 817 9.73 -39.65 -0.68
C GLN A 817 10.69 -39.24 -1.82
N VAL A 818 10.88 -37.93 -2.03
CA VAL A 818 11.93 -37.34 -2.90
C VAL A 818 13.27 -37.21 -2.16
N ALA A 819 13.25 -37.06 -0.83
CA ALA A 819 14.40 -36.76 0.02
C ALA A 819 15.66 -37.63 -0.20
N PRO A 820 15.60 -38.94 -0.55
CA PRO A 820 16.79 -39.72 -0.90
C PRO A 820 17.59 -39.22 -2.11
N HIS A 821 17.05 -38.29 -2.88
CA HIS A 821 17.66 -37.69 -4.06
C HIS A 821 18.06 -36.21 -3.87
N VAL A 822 17.63 -35.58 -2.77
CA VAL A 822 17.91 -34.17 -2.46
C VAL A 822 19.17 -34.08 -1.61
N PRO A 823 20.23 -33.36 -2.02
CA PRO A 823 21.39 -33.14 -1.16
C PRO A 823 21.01 -32.32 0.08
N LYS A 824 21.43 -32.76 1.26
CA LYS A 824 21.00 -32.16 2.54
C LYS A 824 21.53 -30.73 2.79
N ASP A 825 22.62 -30.36 2.11
CA ASP A 825 23.40 -29.15 2.41
C ASP A 825 23.59 -28.26 1.16
N VAL A 826 22.74 -28.40 0.13
CA VAL A 826 22.87 -27.66 -1.14
C VAL A 826 21.54 -27.01 -1.52
N GLU A 827 21.57 -25.71 -1.73
CA GLU A 827 20.42 -24.94 -2.24
C GLU A 827 20.00 -25.45 -3.63
N VAL A 828 18.78 -25.98 -3.73
CA VAL A 828 18.29 -26.68 -4.93
C VAL A 828 17.99 -25.68 -6.05
N ASN A 829 18.93 -25.54 -6.98
CA ASN A 829 18.73 -24.74 -8.19
C ASN A 829 17.82 -25.42 -9.24
N ASP A 830 17.36 -24.64 -10.22
CA ASP A 830 16.45 -25.09 -11.29
C ASP A 830 16.96 -26.26 -12.15
N VAL A 831 18.27 -26.53 -12.19
CA VAL A 831 18.82 -27.68 -12.93
C VAL A 831 18.64 -28.94 -12.09
N MET A 832 19.05 -28.89 -10.81
CA MET A 832 18.85 -29.96 -9.84
C MET A 832 17.36 -30.29 -9.66
N LEU A 833 16.50 -29.27 -9.59
CA LEU A 833 15.05 -29.41 -9.54
C LEU A 833 14.51 -30.20 -10.75
N ARG A 834 14.99 -29.89 -11.96
CA ARG A 834 14.58 -30.60 -13.19
C ARG A 834 15.03 -32.05 -13.24
N ASP A 835 16.15 -32.41 -12.63
CA ASP A 835 16.62 -33.80 -12.58
C ASP A 835 15.94 -34.61 -11.46
N LEU A 836 15.67 -33.99 -10.30
CA LEU A 836 14.78 -34.53 -9.28
C LEU A 836 13.39 -34.89 -9.85
N ILE A 837 12.80 -33.97 -10.64
CA ILE A 837 11.54 -34.21 -11.36
C ILE A 837 11.60 -35.49 -12.21
N LYS A 838 12.68 -35.68 -12.99
CA LYS A 838 12.85 -36.84 -13.89
C LYS A 838 13.03 -38.16 -13.14
N ILE A 839 13.85 -38.18 -12.09
CA ILE A 839 14.11 -39.39 -11.28
C ILE A 839 12.81 -39.83 -10.61
N HIS A 840 12.16 -38.90 -9.92
CA HIS A 840 10.93 -39.17 -9.18
C HIS A 840 9.71 -39.41 -10.08
N ALA A 841 9.76 -39.06 -11.37
CA ALA A 841 8.72 -39.42 -12.35
C ALA A 841 8.62 -40.94 -12.53
N LYS A 842 9.77 -41.61 -12.67
CA LYS A 842 9.81 -43.08 -12.86
C LYS A 842 9.31 -43.84 -11.63
N HIS A 843 9.46 -43.28 -10.43
CA HIS A 843 8.98 -43.90 -9.19
C HIS A 843 7.46 -43.84 -9.07
N LEU A 844 6.85 -42.63 -9.12
CA LEU A 844 5.39 -42.51 -9.00
C LEU A 844 4.63 -43.24 -10.10
N TYR A 845 5.07 -43.21 -11.38
CA TYR A 845 4.36 -43.94 -12.44
C TYR A 845 4.32 -45.46 -12.19
N LYS A 846 5.26 -46.00 -11.42
CA LYS A 846 5.28 -47.41 -11.01
C LYS A 846 4.37 -47.68 -9.81
N GLN A 847 4.24 -46.71 -8.90
CA GLN A 847 3.51 -46.84 -7.62
C GLN A 847 2.02 -46.47 -7.75
N PHE A 848 1.70 -45.47 -8.56
CA PHE A 848 0.36 -44.92 -8.79
C PHE A 848 0.04 -44.86 -10.29
N PRO A 849 -0.03 -46.01 -11.00
CA PRO A 849 -0.20 -46.05 -12.46
C PRO A 849 -1.54 -45.47 -12.95
N SER A 850 -2.55 -45.40 -12.08
CA SER A 850 -3.84 -44.74 -12.30
C SER A 850 -3.78 -43.21 -12.16
N TYR A 851 -2.78 -42.66 -11.46
CA TYR A 851 -2.70 -41.23 -11.17
C TYR A 851 -1.94 -40.46 -12.27
N THR A 852 -2.69 -40.03 -13.28
CA THR A 852 -2.17 -39.22 -14.40
C THR A 852 -2.75 -37.80 -14.36
N HIS A 853 -2.21 -36.94 -13.49
CA HIS A 853 -2.64 -35.53 -13.49
C HIS A 853 -2.28 -34.85 -14.83
N PRO A 854 -3.21 -34.16 -15.54
CA PRO A 854 -2.94 -33.65 -16.89
C PRO A 854 -1.81 -32.60 -16.98
N ALA A 855 -1.48 -31.90 -15.88
CA ALA A 855 -0.28 -31.07 -15.75
C ALA A 855 0.73 -31.61 -14.74
N TYR A 856 1.00 -32.92 -14.80
CA TYR A 856 1.89 -33.62 -13.88
C TYR A 856 3.24 -32.92 -13.61
N SER A 857 3.86 -32.37 -14.66
CA SER A 857 5.13 -31.63 -14.56
C SER A 857 5.01 -30.31 -13.78
N ARG A 858 3.91 -29.58 -13.95
CA ARG A 858 3.66 -28.31 -13.24
C ARG A 858 3.34 -28.56 -11.76
N VAL A 859 2.53 -29.58 -11.46
CA VAL A 859 2.23 -29.99 -10.08
C VAL A 859 3.51 -30.35 -9.32
N ARG A 860 4.42 -31.09 -9.97
CA ARG A 860 5.74 -31.39 -9.41
C ARG A 860 6.58 -30.14 -9.19
N HIS A 861 6.62 -29.22 -10.15
CA HIS A 861 7.36 -27.95 -9.99
C HIS A 861 6.85 -27.13 -8.80
N LEU A 862 5.52 -27.10 -8.60
CA LEU A 862 4.88 -26.49 -7.44
C LEU A 862 5.25 -27.18 -6.11
N LEU A 863 5.06 -28.51 -6.02
CA LEU A 863 5.26 -29.25 -4.78
C LEU A 863 6.73 -29.33 -4.37
N LEU A 864 7.66 -29.46 -5.32
CA LEU A 864 9.09 -29.52 -5.01
C LEU A 864 9.66 -28.19 -4.48
N ARG A 865 9.03 -27.04 -4.78
CA ARG A 865 9.37 -25.75 -4.12
C ARG A 865 9.13 -25.79 -2.60
N GLN A 866 8.21 -26.63 -2.13
CA GLN A 866 7.88 -26.76 -0.69
C GLN A 866 8.93 -27.59 0.08
N ILE A 867 9.82 -28.32 -0.63
CA ILE A 867 10.82 -29.21 0.00
C ILE A 867 11.97 -28.45 0.66
N GLN A 868 12.25 -27.21 0.26
CA GLN A 868 13.33 -26.39 0.85
C GLN A 868 13.17 -26.23 2.37
N ILE A 869 11.94 -26.23 2.88
CA ILE A 869 11.63 -26.02 4.31
C ILE A 869 11.70 -27.32 5.15
N SER A 870 11.54 -28.52 4.57
CA SER A 870 11.71 -29.76 5.36
C SER A 870 13.15 -29.97 5.86
N HIS A 871 14.09 -29.17 5.35
CA HIS A 871 15.49 -29.17 5.76
C HIS A 871 15.87 -28.00 6.70
N SER A 872 15.02 -26.98 6.88
CA SER A 872 15.36 -25.77 7.66
C SER A 872 15.11 -25.87 9.18
N TRP A 873 14.68 -27.03 9.68
CA TRP A 873 14.31 -27.24 11.09
C TRP A 873 15.50 -27.35 12.07
N ASP A 874 16.74 -27.45 11.56
CA ASP A 874 17.97 -27.40 12.37
C ASP A 874 18.52 -25.96 12.53
N SER A 875 17.78 -24.95 12.06
CA SER A 875 18.12 -23.53 12.28
C SER A 875 17.97 -23.16 13.77
N SER A 876 19.00 -22.56 14.35
CA SER A 876 18.96 -21.97 15.70
C SER A 876 18.13 -20.68 15.79
N HIS A 877 17.58 -20.21 14.67
CA HIS A 877 16.79 -18.98 14.56
C HIS A 877 15.41 -19.30 13.96
N VAL A 878 14.36 -18.79 14.59
CA VAL A 878 12.97 -18.87 14.12
C VAL A 878 12.58 -17.50 13.59
N ASN A 879 12.19 -17.43 12.32
CA ASN A 879 11.58 -16.22 11.76
C ASN A 879 10.20 -16.07 12.38
N ILE A 880 10.00 -14.99 13.13
CA ILE A 880 8.72 -14.65 13.78
C ILE A 880 7.81 -14.01 12.75
N ARG A 881 6.58 -14.53 12.63
CA ARG A 881 5.54 -13.87 11.85
C ARG A 881 4.92 -12.75 12.67
N ASN A 882 4.95 -11.51 12.19
CA ASN A 882 4.36 -10.38 12.91
C ASN A 882 2.97 -10.05 12.37
N ILE A 883 1.93 -10.33 13.16
CA ILE A 883 0.56 -9.84 12.89
C ILE A 883 0.36 -8.61 13.77
N ASP A 884 0.62 -7.44 13.18
CA ASP A 884 0.52 -6.16 13.86
C ASP A 884 -0.93 -5.66 14.02
N ASP A 885 -1.09 -4.59 14.82
CA ASP A 885 -2.38 -3.95 15.06
C ASP A 885 -3.00 -3.41 13.76
N GLN A 886 -2.19 -3.01 12.78
CA GLN A 886 -2.67 -2.57 11.47
C GLN A 886 -3.32 -3.72 10.69
N THR A 887 -2.71 -4.92 10.71
CA THR A 887 -3.27 -6.14 10.09
C THR A 887 -4.60 -6.53 10.75
N ARG A 888 -4.68 -6.43 12.09
CA ARG A 888 -5.93 -6.63 12.85
C ARG A 888 -6.98 -5.56 12.49
N GLU A 889 -6.61 -4.28 12.47
CA GLU A 889 -7.51 -3.17 12.16
C GLU A 889 -8.04 -3.24 10.71
N ASN A 890 -7.19 -3.62 9.76
CA ASN A 890 -7.55 -3.85 8.35
C ASN A 890 -8.59 -4.97 8.20
N ALA A 891 -8.53 -6.01 9.03
CA ALA A 891 -9.54 -7.06 9.09
C ALA A 891 -10.83 -6.63 9.83
N GLY A 892 -10.83 -5.47 10.50
CA GLY A 892 -11.94 -4.95 11.31
C GLY A 892 -11.85 -5.27 12.81
N GLN A 893 -10.79 -5.94 13.26
CA GLN A 893 -10.55 -6.35 14.65
C GLN A 893 -10.01 -5.18 15.48
N LYS A 894 -10.88 -4.23 15.82
CA LYS A 894 -10.55 -3.06 16.65
C LYS A 894 -10.78 -3.30 18.14
N GLY A 895 -9.80 -2.93 18.97
CA GLY A 895 -9.97 -2.86 20.43
C GLY A 895 -9.86 -4.19 21.19
N VAL A 896 -9.38 -5.26 20.54
CA VAL A 896 -8.93 -6.47 21.23
C VAL A 896 -7.46 -6.27 21.60
N VAL A 897 -7.21 -5.91 22.85
CA VAL A 897 -5.88 -5.61 23.39
C VAL A 897 -5.69 -6.34 24.72
N THR A 898 -4.62 -7.14 24.80
CA THR A 898 -3.65 -7.10 25.91
C THR A 898 -2.25 -7.42 25.40
#